data_AF-Q0JQH1-F1
#
_entry.id   AF-Q0JQH1-F1
#
_cell.length_a   1.000
_cell.length_b   1.000
_cell.length_c   1.000
_cell.angle_alpha   90.00
_cell.angle_beta   90.00
_cell.angle_gamma   90.00
#
_symmetry.space_group_name_H-M   'P 1'
#
loop_
_entity.id
_entity.type
_entity.pdbx_description
1 polymer ?
#
loop_
_entity_poly.entity_id
_entity_poly.type
_entity_poly.pdbx_seq_one_letter_code
_entity_poly.pdbx_strand_id
1 'polypeptide(L)'
;MASTLPQLLLILLLLTLYCSIQTVANTTIPVHCHPHQAEALLQLKSSFINPNLSSWKLNTDCCHWEGVTCDTSSGQVTALDLSYYNLQSPGGLDPAVFNLTTLRNLSLAGNDFNRTVLPSFGFQRLTKLLRLDLSEAGFFGQIPIGIAHLKNLRALDLSFNYLFFQEPSFQTIVANLSNLRELYLDQVRITSEPTWSVALAHSLPLLQNLSLSQCDLGGTIHRSFSQLRSLVVINLNYNGISGRVPEFFADFFFLSDLALSNNNFEGQFPTKIFQVENLRSLDVSFNPTLFVQLPDFPPGKYLESLNLQRTNFSGNMPASFIHLKSLKFLGLSNVGSPKQVATFIPSLPSLDTLWLSGSGIEKPLLSWIGTIKLRDLMLEGYNFSSPIPPWIRNCTSLESLVLFNCSFYGPIPSWIGNLTKLIYLELSLNSLSGRIPKLLFAHQSLEMLDLRSNQLSGHLEDISDPFSSLLEFIDLSYNHLTGYIPKSFFDLRRLTNLVLQSNQLNGTLEINLLWKMEKLESLIISNNMLSVIDREDGYPFHYFPTIKYLGLASCNLTKIPGALRDIKGMSYLDLSNNRINGVIPSWIWDNWKNSLSVLVLSNNMFTSLENNPSVLPLHTLDRLNLSSNRLHGNVPIPLTTTRDGGVLLDYSSNSFSSITRDFGRYLRNVYYLSFSRNKISGHIPSSICTQCYLEVLDLSHNNFSGMVPSCLIQNGDVTILKLRENNFHGVLPKNIREGCMFQTIDLNSNRIIGKLPRSLSKCKSLEVLDMGNNQILDSFPSWLGNMSNLRVLILRSNQFYGSVGLPTESDATSKYFSGLQIIDLASNNLSGSLQSKWFENLETMMINSDQGDVLGIQGIYKGLYQNNMIVTFKGFDLMFTKILTTFKMIDLSNNDFNGAIPESIGKLIALHGLNMSRNSFTGRIPSKIGKLVQLESLDLSLNQLSEAIPQELASLTSLAILNLSYNNLTGQIPQGPQFLSFGNRSFEGNAGLCGRPLSKQCNYSGIEAARSPSSSRDSASPRTRTRQKQRRTGEQRSSRINSLLQRIHDDRMITETCPDLQVATLQFQPVAFSLRRVASGSGPHWNWGLGIGVYGRLVEWWWESKWGEASTR
;
A
#
# COMPACT_ATOMS: atom_id res chain seq x y z
N MET A 1 57.47 44.31 -17.98
CA MET A 1 56.30 45.15 -18.34
C MET A 1 56.81 46.44 -18.97
N ALA A 2 56.96 46.48 -20.30
CA ALA A 2 57.12 47.67 -21.15
C ALA A 2 57.46 47.20 -22.59
N SER A 3 56.51 46.61 -23.30
CA SER A 3 56.68 46.35 -24.76
C SER A 3 55.39 45.99 -25.52
N THR A 4 54.25 45.79 -24.87
CA THR A 4 53.02 45.30 -25.54
C THR A 4 51.96 46.37 -25.84
N LEU A 5 52.16 47.62 -25.39
CA LEU A 5 51.20 48.71 -25.60
C LEU A 5 51.07 49.21 -27.05
N PRO A 6 52.13 49.28 -27.89
CA PRO A 6 52.03 49.79 -29.26
C PRO A 6 51.30 48.84 -30.23
N GLN A 7 51.36 47.52 -29.98
CA GLN A 7 50.69 46.52 -30.80
C GLN A 7 49.18 46.47 -30.56
N LEU A 8 48.73 46.72 -29.32
CA LEU A 8 47.30 46.77 -29.00
C LEU A 8 46.60 47.97 -29.67
N LEU A 9 47.27 49.12 -29.72
CA LEU A 9 46.74 50.34 -30.35
C LEU A 9 46.63 50.22 -31.88
N LEU A 10 47.57 49.54 -32.53
CA LEU A 10 47.53 49.29 -33.97
C LEU A 10 46.41 48.29 -34.34
N ILE A 11 46.18 47.27 -33.51
CA ILE A 11 45.09 46.30 -33.69
C ILE A 11 43.73 46.97 -33.46
N LEU A 12 43.60 47.85 -32.45
CA LEU A 12 42.38 48.63 -32.23
C LEU A 12 42.11 49.60 -33.39
N LEU A 13 43.13 50.27 -33.94
CA LEU A 13 42.97 51.15 -35.11
C LEU A 13 42.55 50.37 -36.37
N LEU A 14 43.15 49.20 -36.60
CA LEU A 14 42.78 48.32 -37.72
C LEU A 14 41.38 47.72 -37.56
N LEU A 15 40.95 47.40 -36.33
CA LEU A 15 39.58 46.97 -36.04
C LEU A 15 38.56 48.10 -36.22
N THR A 16 38.90 49.34 -35.84
CA THR A 16 38.01 50.49 -36.07
C THR A 16 37.92 50.87 -37.55
N LEU A 17 38.99 50.76 -38.33
CA LEU A 17 38.96 50.99 -39.78
C LEU A 17 38.22 49.86 -40.53
N TYR A 18 38.38 48.61 -40.09
CA TYR A 18 37.63 47.47 -40.63
C TYR A 18 36.13 47.59 -40.34
N CYS A 19 35.77 48.13 -39.16
CA CYS A 19 34.38 48.42 -38.80
C CYS A 19 33.81 49.63 -39.58
N SER A 20 34.65 50.58 -40.01
CA SER A 20 34.24 51.77 -40.77
C SER A 20 34.06 51.54 -42.28
N ILE A 21 34.70 50.50 -42.84
CA ILE A 21 34.66 50.19 -44.28
C ILE A 21 33.53 49.19 -44.63
N GLN A 22 32.89 48.54 -43.64
CA GLN A 22 31.69 47.72 -43.88
C GLN A 22 30.35 48.48 -43.83
N THR A 23 30.34 49.76 -43.49
CA THR A 23 29.09 50.55 -43.39
C THR A 23 28.68 51.27 -44.68
N VAL A 24 29.30 50.98 -45.82
CA VAL A 24 28.88 51.54 -47.12
C VAL A 24 28.85 50.47 -48.20
N ALA A 25 27.82 49.61 -48.13
CA ALA A 25 27.08 49.02 -49.27
C ALA A 25 26.25 47.83 -48.78
N ASN A 26 25.04 48.12 -48.29
CA ASN A 26 23.82 47.37 -48.63
C ASN A 26 22.67 47.99 -47.85
N THR A 27 21.93 48.87 -48.51
CA THR A 27 20.52 49.09 -48.17
C THR A 27 19.77 47.80 -48.45
N THR A 28 19.82 46.84 -47.53
CA THR A 28 18.91 45.68 -47.55
C THR A 28 17.53 46.18 -47.19
N ILE A 29 16.60 46.03 -48.12
CA ILE A 29 15.16 46.17 -47.89
C ILE A 29 14.81 45.39 -46.61
N PRO A 30 14.03 45.95 -45.66
CA PRO A 30 13.58 45.20 -44.49
C PRO A 30 12.85 43.94 -44.95
N VAL A 31 13.42 42.78 -44.64
CA VAL A 31 12.80 41.50 -44.98
C VAL A 31 11.79 41.17 -43.89
N HIS A 32 10.52 41.41 -44.20
CA HIS A 32 9.42 41.21 -43.27
C HIS A 32 9.02 39.74 -43.16
N CYS A 33 8.44 39.37 -42.01
CA CYS A 33 7.79 38.08 -41.82
C CYS A 33 6.79 37.77 -42.94
N HIS A 34 6.83 36.54 -43.45
CA HIS A 34 5.86 36.11 -44.44
C HIS A 34 4.42 36.11 -43.87
N PRO A 35 3.42 36.69 -44.57
CA PRO A 35 2.06 36.83 -44.06
C PRO A 35 1.41 35.51 -43.59
N HIS A 36 1.64 34.41 -44.30
CA HIS A 36 1.10 33.10 -43.95
C HIS A 36 1.70 32.53 -42.65
N GLN A 37 2.95 32.87 -42.32
CA GLN A 37 3.57 32.46 -41.06
C GLN A 37 3.06 33.31 -39.90
N ALA A 38 2.88 34.61 -40.12
CA ALA A 38 2.23 35.50 -39.15
C ALA A 38 0.78 35.04 -38.85
N GLU A 39 0.03 34.62 -39.88
CA GLU A 39 -1.32 34.08 -39.73
C GLU A 39 -1.33 32.76 -38.93
N ALA A 40 -0.42 31.82 -39.24
CA ALA A 40 -0.28 30.58 -38.50
C ALA A 40 0.05 30.82 -37.01
N LEU A 41 0.91 31.79 -36.71
CA LEU A 41 1.23 32.20 -35.34
C LEU A 41 0.02 32.84 -34.65
N LEU A 42 -0.73 33.74 -35.30
CA LEU A 42 -1.94 34.31 -34.73
C LEU A 42 -3.02 33.26 -34.46
N GLN A 43 -3.15 32.25 -35.34
CA GLN A 43 -4.01 31.09 -35.11
C GLN A 43 -3.54 30.30 -33.88
N LEU A 44 -2.25 30.00 -33.77
CA LEU A 44 -1.69 29.34 -32.59
C LEU A 44 -1.98 30.14 -31.31
N LYS A 45 -1.81 31.47 -31.33
CA LYS A 45 -2.14 32.34 -30.19
C LYS A 45 -3.62 32.23 -29.79
N SER A 46 -4.53 32.13 -30.75
CA SER A 46 -5.97 31.99 -30.48
C SER A 46 -6.35 30.67 -29.82
N SER A 47 -5.48 29.65 -29.87
CA SER A 47 -5.71 28.36 -29.21
C SER A 47 -5.50 28.39 -27.69
N PHE A 48 -4.76 29.38 -27.17
CA PHE A 48 -4.48 29.51 -25.75
C PHE A 48 -5.56 30.30 -25.01
N ILE A 49 -5.79 29.95 -23.74
CA ILE A 49 -6.67 30.71 -22.83
C ILE A 49 -5.89 31.91 -22.29
N ASN A 50 -6.37 33.12 -22.57
CA ASN A 50 -5.82 34.39 -22.07
C ASN A 50 -4.27 34.47 -22.14
N PRO A 51 -3.64 34.18 -23.29
CA PRO A 51 -2.18 34.10 -23.39
C PRO A 51 -1.54 35.48 -23.14
N ASN A 52 -0.51 35.51 -22.29
CA ASN A 52 0.30 36.71 -22.06
C ASN A 52 1.35 36.89 -23.17
N LEU A 53 0.89 37.08 -24.41
CA LEU A 53 1.72 37.28 -25.61
C LEU A 53 1.41 38.66 -26.21
N SER A 54 1.92 39.71 -25.57
CA SER A 54 1.54 41.09 -25.81
C SER A 54 2.00 41.63 -27.17
N SER A 55 3.14 41.15 -27.68
CA SER A 55 3.73 41.62 -28.94
C SER A 55 3.00 41.07 -30.17
N TRP A 56 2.29 39.95 -30.03
CA TRP A 56 1.64 39.23 -31.12
C TRP A 56 0.37 39.97 -31.58
N LYS A 57 0.51 40.91 -32.51
CA LYS A 57 -0.57 41.79 -32.99
C LYS A 57 -0.72 41.71 -34.50
N LEU A 58 -1.97 41.75 -34.95
CA LEU A 58 -2.28 41.87 -36.37
C LEU A 58 -1.59 43.11 -36.98
N ASN A 59 -1.07 42.98 -38.21
CA ASN A 59 -0.35 44.04 -38.94
C ASN A 59 0.98 44.50 -38.31
N THR A 60 1.57 43.69 -37.43
CA THR A 60 2.96 43.89 -36.96
C THR A 60 3.86 42.78 -37.49
N ASP A 61 5.15 43.07 -37.65
CA ASP A 61 6.10 42.10 -38.18
C ASP A 61 6.39 40.98 -37.16
N CYS A 62 6.00 39.74 -37.51
CA CYS A 62 6.10 38.60 -36.61
C CYS A 62 7.55 38.27 -36.20
N CYS A 63 8.54 38.72 -36.97
CA CYS A 63 9.94 38.51 -36.64
C CYS A 63 10.41 39.27 -35.39
N HIS A 64 9.57 40.17 -34.86
CA HIS A 64 9.81 40.89 -33.60
C HIS A 64 8.90 40.41 -32.45
N TRP A 65 8.17 39.31 -32.64
CA TRP A 65 7.27 38.80 -31.61
C TRP A 65 8.02 38.00 -30.54
N GLU A 66 7.54 38.07 -29.29
CA GLU A 66 7.99 37.27 -28.15
C GLU A 66 8.07 35.79 -28.56
N GLY A 67 9.24 35.18 -28.40
CA GLY A 67 9.45 33.77 -28.72
C GLY A 67 9.63 33.45 -30.21
N VAL A 68 9.55 34.41 -31.14
CA VAL A 68 9.70 34.16 -32.59
C VAL A 68 11.08 34.61 -33.07
N THR A 69 11.77 33.75 -33.83
CA THR A 69 13.03 34.11 -34.52
C THR A 69 12.91 33.85 -36.02
N CYS A 70 13.32 34.81 -36.84
CA CYS A 70 13.33 34.69 -38.29
C CYS A 70 14.76 34.60 -38.87
N ASP A 71 14.87 34.00 -40.06
CA ASP A 71 16.07 34.07 -40.89
C ASP A 71 16.26 35.50 -41.42
N THR A 72 17.42 36.10 -41.13
CA THR A 72 17.70 37.52 -41.43
C THR A 72 17.75 37.84 -42.93
N SER A 73 17.88 36.82 -43.79
CA SER A 73 17.96 36.99 -45.24
C SER A 73 16.63 36.78 -45.96
N SER A 74 15.72 36.00 -45.37
CA SER A 74 14.47 35.57 -46.00
C SER A 74 13.19 35.92 -45.23
N GLY A 75 13.27 36.37 -43.98
CA GLY A 75 12.10 36.69 -43.15
C GLY A 75 11.29 35.45 -42.75
N GLN A 76 11.80 34.24 -42.99
CA GLN A 76 11.13 33.00 -42.63
C GLN A 76 11.31 32.67 -41.15
N VAL A 77 10.23 32.26 -40.48
CA VAL A 77 10.28 31.83 -39.08
C VAL A 77 11.13 30.56 -38.95
N THR A 78 12.22 30.63 -38.18
CA THR A 78 13.17 29.54 -37.95
C THR A 78 13.20 29.04 -36.51
N ALA A 79 12.74 29.81 -35.53
CA ALA A 79 12.51 29.31 -34.18
C ALA A 79 11.19 29.83 -33.61
N LEU A 80 10.54 28.96 -32.84
CA LEU A 80 9.42 29.30 -31.97
C LEU A 80 9.72 28.73 -30.58
N ASP A 81 9.95 29.62 -29.62
CA ASP A 81 10.25 29.29 -28.23
C ASP A 81 9.26 30.01 -27.32
N LEU A 82 8.26 29.26 -26.86
CA LEU A 82 7.24 29.70 -25.92
C LEU A 82 7.39 28.97 -24.58
N SER A 83 8.60 28.54 -24.22
CA SER A 83 8.84 27.80 -22.99
C SER A 83 8.56 28.63 -21.73
N TYR A 84 7.86 28.04 -20.75
CA TYR A 84 7.52 28.63 -19.45
C TYR A 84 6.75 29.96 -19.51
N TYR A 85 5.95 30.17 -20.57
CA TYR A 85 5.04 31.32 -20.67
C TYR A 85 3.73 31.15 -19.88
N ASN A 86 3.58 30.05 -19.13
CA ASN A 86 2.38 29.68 -18.39
C ASN A 86 1.13 29.66 -19.30
N LEU A 87 1.31 29.19 -20.54
CA LEU A 87 0.25 29.08 -21.53
C LEU A 87 -0.63 27.88 -21.21
N GLN A 88 -1.94 28.05 -21.38
CA GLN A 88 -2.92 26.98 -21.19
C GLN A 88 -3.67 26.72 -22.48
N SER A 89 -3.63 25.48 -22.98
CA SER A 89 -4.40 25.06 -24.16
C SER A 89 -5.23 23.81 -23.86
N PRO A 90 -6.53 23.95 -23.54
CA PRO A 90 -7.41 22.78 -23.33
C PRO A 90 -7.69 22.01 -24.62
N GLY A 91 -7.48 22.64 -25.78
CA GLY A 91 -7.63 22.02 -27.11
C GLY A 91 -6.39 21.25 -27.59
N GLY A 92 -5.28 21.32 -26.84
CA GLY A 92 -4.01 20.71 -27.17
C GLY A 92 -3.17 21.53 -28.16
N LEU A 93 -2.20 20.88 -28.80
CA LEU A 93 -1.31 21.53 -29.76
C LEU A 93 -2.04 21.84 -31.06
N ASP A 94 -2.23 23.12 -31.36
CA ASP A 94 -2.93 23.55 -32.58
C ASP A 94 -2.13 23.16 -33.85
N PRO A 95 -2.77 22.55 -34.87
CA PRO A 95 -2.12 22.17 -36.11
C PRO A 95 -1.44 23.31 -36.89
N ALA A 96 -1.77 24.57 -36.60
CA ALA A 96 -1.15 25.75 -37.20
C ALA A 96 0.38 25.74 -37.05
N VAL A 97 0.92 25.16 -35.97
CA VAL A 97 2.37 25.03 -35.77
C VAL A 97 3.04 24.26 -36.92
N PHE A 98 2.34 23.28 -37.51
CA PHE A 98 2.87 22.46 -38.60
C PHE A 98 2.90 23.19 -39.96
N ASN A 99 2.36 24.40 -40.04
CA ASN A 99 2.51 25.27 -41.21
C ASN A 99 3.83 26.04 -41.22
N LEU A 100 4.53 26.11 -40.09
CA LEU A 100 5.85 26.73 -39.96
C LEU A 100 6.97 25.74 -40.39
N THR A 101 6.93 25.28 -41.64
CA THR A 101 7.81 24.21 -42.17
C THR A 101 9.31 24.56 -42.20
N THR A 102 9.64 25.83 -41.98
CA THR A 102 11.01 26.36 -41.93
C THR A 102 11.64 26.29 -40.54
N LEU A 103 10.87 25.87 -39.52
CA LEU A 103 11.35 25.75 -38.14
C LEU A 103 12.56 24.83 -38.03
N ARG A 104 13.56 25.33 -37.29
CA ARG A 104 14.77 24.63 -36.84
C ARG A 104 14.73 24.39 -35.33
N ASN A 105 14.04 25.23 -34.57
CA ASN A 105 13.84 25.06 -33.14
C ASN A 105 12.37 25.26 -32.77
N LEU A 106 11.79 24.32 -32.04
CA LEU A 106 10.45 24.41 -31.48
C LEU A 106 10.50 24.02 -30.00
N SER A 107 10.23 24.97 -29.11
CA SER A 107 10.02 24.70 -27.68
C SER A 107 8.66 25.21 -27.22
N LEU A 108 7.91 24.32 -26.57
CA LEU A 108 6.65 24.62 -25.87
C LEU A 108 6.72 24.17 -24.41
N ALA A 109 7.93 24.01 -23.87
CA ALA A 109 8.16 23.42 -22.56
C ALA A 109 7.52 24.19 -21.40
N GLY A 110 7.21 23.53 -20.29
CA GLY A 110 6.74 24.19 -19.07
C GLY A 110 5.42 24.96 -19.22
N ASN A 111 4.55 24.50 -20.11
CA ASN A 111 3.19 25.04 -20.32
C ASN A 111 2.15 23.96 -20.00
N ASP A 112 0.86 24.30 -19.98
CA ASP A 112 -0.20 23.34 -19.65
C ASP A 112 -1.10 23.07 -20.86
N PHE A 113 -0.85 21.95 -21.54
CA PHE A 113 -1.72 21.42 -22.59
C PHE A 113 -2.78 20.44 -22.06
N ASN A 114 -3.08 20.50 -20.76
CA ASN A 114 -4.25 19.89 -20.11
C ASN A 114 -4.45 18.39 -20.43
N ARG A 115 -3.39 17.58 -20.37
CA ARG A 115 -3.41 16.13 -20.63
C ARG A 115 -3.96 15.76 -22.01
N THR A 116 -3.76 16.62 -23.00
CA THR A 116 -4.15 16.33 -24.39
C THR A 116 -3.13 15.45 -25.10
N VAL A 117 -3.59 14.77 -26.16
CA VAL A 117 -2.72 13.92 -26.99
C VAL A 117 -1.95 14.76 -28.00
N LEU A 118 -0.71 14.36 -28.27
CA LEU A 118 0.06 14.94 -29.38
C LEU A 118 -0.66 14.66 -30.71
N PRO A 119 -0.69 15.61 -31.66
CA PRO A 119 -1.28 15.39 -32.98
C PRO A 119 -0.66 14.19 -33.68
N SER A 120 -1.52 13.27 -34.16
CA SER A 120 -1.07 12.01 -34.79
C SER A 120 -0.37 12.22 -36.14
N PHE A 121 -0.56 13.39 -36.76
CA PHE A 121 0.09 13.84 -37.98
C PHE A 121 0.48 15.32 -37.87
N GLY A 122 1.47 15.73 -38.66
CA GLY A 122 1.94 17.12 -38.76
C GLY A 122 3.44 17.24 -38.56
N PHE A 123 4.00 16.55 -37.57
CA PHE A 123 5.45 16.56 -37.27
C PHE A 123 6.31 16.22 -38.48
N GLN A 124 5.89 15.28 -39.34
CA GLN A 124 6.62 14.90 -40.55
C GLN A 124 6.80 16.06 -41.56
N ARG A 125 6.06 17.17 -41.42
CA ARG A 125 6.22 18.39 -42.24
C ARG A 125 7.38 19.28 -41.78
N LEU A 126 7.80 19.18 -40.52
CA LEU A 126 8.85 20.01 -39.92
C LEU A 126 10.27 19.45 -40.19
N THR A 127 10.57 19.12 -41.44
CA THR A 127 11.79 18.37 -41.80
C THR A 127 13.11 19.11 -41.56
N LYS A 128 13.07 20.44 -41.38
CA LYS A 128 14.23 21.29 -41.04
C LYS A 128 14.50 21.36 -39.53
N LEU A 129 13.67 20.72 -38.70
CA LEU A 129 13.77 20.81 -37.26
C LEU A 129 15.07 20.15 -36.75
N LEU A 130 15.80 20.89 -35.93
CA LEU A 130 17.04 20.49 -35.27
C LEU A 130 16.81 20.24 -33.77
N ARG A 131 15.87 20.96 -33.16
CA ARG A 131 15.51 20.82 -31.74
C ARG A 131 14.00 20.81 -31.58
N LEU A 132 13.51 19.82 -30.84
CA LEU A 132 12.12 19.70 -30.43
C LEU A 132 12.09 19.51 -28.92
N ASP A 133 11.47 20.45 -28.23
CA ASP A 133 11.30 20.43 -26.78
C ASP A 133 9.83 20.63 -26.42
N LEU A 134 9.23 19.56 -25.91
CA LEU A 134 7.85 19.54 -25.43
C LEU A 134 7.81 19.12 -23.96
N SER A 135 8.91 19.31 -23.22
CA SER A 135 9.05 18.87 -21.83
C SER A 135 8.09 19.60 -20.87
N GLU A 136 7.64 18.92 -19.81
CA GLU A 136 6.78 19.51 -18.77
C GLU A 136 5.56 20.27 -19.35
N ALA A 137 5.00 19.76 -20.44
CA ALA A 137 3.93 20.43 -21.20
C ALA A 137 2.55 19.84 -20.89
N GLY A 138 2.48 18.81 -20.03
CA GLY A 138 1.24 18.12 -19.69
C GLY A 138 0.66 17.31 -20.86
N PHE A 139 1.44 16.89 -21.85
CA PHE A 139 0.96 16.00 -22.90
C PHE A 139 0.74 14.57 -22.38
N PHE A 140 -0.20 13.85 -22.98
CA PHE A 140 -0.55 12.49 -22.63
C PHE A 140 -0.62 11.58 -23.87
N GLY A 141 -0.31 10.30 -23.72
CA GLY A 141 -0.61 9.30 -24.74
C GLY A 141 0.58 8.82 -25.57
N GLN A 142 0.27 8.15 -26.68
CA GLN A 142 1.26 7.55 -27.58
C GLN A 142 2.05 8.63 -28.32
N ILE A 143 3.38 8.46 -28.38
CA ILE A 143 4.26 9.31 -29.19
C ILE A 143 4.02 9.05 -30.69
N PRO A 144 3.75 10.09 -31.51
CA PRO A 144 3.35 9.92 -32.90
C PRO A 144 4.53 9.54 -33.81
N ILE A 145 4.27 8.66 -34.79
CA ILE A 145 5.26 8.21 -35.80
C ILE A 145 5.86 9.34 -36.64
N GLY A 146 5.19 10.50 -36.71
CA GLY A 146 5.69 11.69 -37.40
C GLY A 146 7.04 12.17 -36.86
N ILE A 147 7.35 11.96 -35.57
CA ILE A 147 8.64 12.33 -34.96
C ILE A 147 9.79 11.51 -35.57
N ALA A 148 9.56 10.24 -35.90
CA ALA A 148 10.57 9.37 -36.53
C ALA A 148 11.01 9.85 -37.92
N HIS A 149 10.29 10.80 -38.53
CA HIS A 149 10.60 11.38 -39.83
C HIS A 149 11.51 12.62 -39.74
N LEU A 150 11.78 13.12 -38.53
CA LEU A 150 12.62 14.29 -38.27
C LEU A 150 14.12 13.94 -38.32
N LYS A 151 14.61 13.52 -39.48
CA LYS A 151 15.97 12.98 -39.65
C LYS A 151 17.10 13.96 -39.32
N ASN A 152 16.83 15.27 -39.31
CA ASN A 152 17.80 16.32 -38.98
C ASN A 152 17.85 16.65 -37.48
N LEU A 153 16.98 16.04 -36.69
CA LEU A 153 16.86 16.32 -35.27
C LEU A 153 18.16 16.01 -34.54
N ARG A 154 18.60 16.95 -33.70
CA ARG A 154 19.80 16.88 -32.87
C ARG A 154 19.46 16.81 -31.39
N ALA A 155 18.38 17.44 -30.96
CA ALA A 155 17.87 17.33 -29.61
C ALA A 155 16.37 17.01 -29.62
N LEU A 156 15.99 16.03 -28.80
CA LEU A 156 14.60 15.66 -28.55
C LEU A 156 14.38 15.61 -27.04
N ASP A 157 13.48 16.46 -26.56
CA ASP A 157 13.02 16.45 -25.17
C ASP A 157 11.50 16.29 -25.12
N LEU A 158 11.08 15.17 -24.53
CA LEU A 158 9.66 14.85 -24.25
C LEU A 158 9.43 14.58 -22.76
N SER A 159 10.41 14.90 -21.91
CA SER A 159 10.44 14.54 -20.49
C SER A 159 9.30 15.19 -19.69
N PHE A 160 8.99 14.63 -18.52
CA PHE A 160 7.97 15.14 -17.59
C PHE A 160 6.58 15.31 -18.23
N ASN A 161 6.25 14.42 -19.16
CA ASN A 161 4.91 14.28 -19.73
C ASN A 161 4.37 12.87 -19.46
N TYR A 162 3.07 12.69 -19.63
CA TYR A 162 2.39 11.40 -19.49
C TYR A 162 2.42 10.61 -20.82
N LEU A 163 3.57 10.62 -21.48
CA LEU A 163 3.77 9.99 -22.80
C LEU A 163 4.25 8.55 -22.64
N PHE A 164 3.95 7.72 -23.64
CA PHE A 164 4.42 6.34 -23.68
C PHE A 164 4.73 5.85 -25.09
N PHE A 165 5.57 4.81 -25.17
CA PHE A 165 5.82 4.03 -26.38
C PHE A 165 5.10 2.69 -26.30
N GLN A 166 4.16 2.45 -27.22
CA GLN A 166 3.50 1.17 -27.45
C GLN A 166 3.66 0.78 -28.93
N GLU A 167 2.80 1.30 -29.81
CA GLU A 167 2.88 1.13 -31.26
C GLU A 167 2.63 2.49 -31.92
N PRO A 168 3.63 3.10 -32.60
CA PRO A 168 4.97 2.58 -32.86
C PRO A 168 5.83 2.43 -31.59
N SER A 169 6.67 1.40 -31.59
CA SER A 169 7.61 1.11 -30.49
C SER A 169 8.73 2.13 -30.37
N PHE A 170 9.41 2.16 -29.22
CA PHE A 170 10.58 3.01 -28.99
C PHE A 170 11.65 2.82 -30.07
N GLN A 171 12.00 1.56 -30.37
CA GLN A 171 12.94 1.20 -31.44
C GLN A 171 12.52 1.78 -32.79
N THR A 172 11.23 1.72 -33.11
CA THR A 172 10.69 2.24 -34.38
C THR A 172 10.85 3.76 -34.48
N ILE A 173 10.59 4.48 -33.38
CA ILE A 173 10.71 5.94 -33.37
C ILE A 173 12.17 6.39 -33.52
N VAL A 174 13.10 5.75 -32.81
CA VAL A 174 14.51 6.15 -32.83
C VAL A 174 15.28 5.65 -34.06
N ALA A 175 14.76 4.65 -34.78
CA ALA A 175 15.44 3.97 -35.89
C ALA A 175 16.09 4.90 -36.93
N ASN A 176 15.46 6.06 -37.19
CA ASN A 176 15.87 6.99 -38.25
C ASN A 176 16.43 8.33 -37.71
N LEU A 177 16.71 8.44 -36.42
CA LEU A 177 17.20 9.67 -35.77
C LEU A 177 18.74 9.68 -35.60
N SER A 178 19.49 9.27 -36.62
CA SER A 178 20.95 9.07 -36.51
C SER A 178 21.77 10.34 -36.24
N ASN A 179 21.19 11.53 -36.44
CA ASN A 179 21.80 12.83 -36.14
C ASN A 179 21.59 13.29 -34.68
N LEU A 180 20.82 12.53 -33.89
CA LEU A 180 20.47 12.91 -32.53
C LEU A 180 21.71 12.87 -31.63
N ARG A 181 21.85 13.93 -30.83
CA ARG A 181 22.93 14.14 -29.85
C ARG A 181 22.39 14.20 -28.44
N GLU A 182 21.16 14.67 -28.26
CA GLU A 182 20.53 14.85 -26.96
C GLU A 182 19.16 14.18 -26.98
N LEU A 183 18.93 13.27 -26.04
CA LEU A 183 17.67 12.57 -25.86
C LEU A 183 17.27 12.59 -24.37
N TYR A 184 16.18 13.28 -24.08
CA TYR A 184 15.58 13.38 -22.75
C TYR A 184 14.15 12.83 -22.79
N LEU A 185 13.92 11.75 -22.06
CA LEU A 185 12.63 11.06 -22.00
C LEU A 185 12.23 10.77 -20.55
N ASP A 186 12.74 11.53 -19.58
CA ASP A 186 12.46 11.26 -18.16
C ASP A 186 10.95 11.24 -17.88
N GLN A 187 10.48 10.25 -17.12
CA GLN A 187 9.06 9.95 -16.88
C GLN A 187 8.21 9.53 -18.11
N VAL A 188 8.82 9.33 -19.30
CA VAL A 188 8.13 8.74 -20.46
C VAL A 188 8.22 7.22 -20.39
N ARG A 189 7.06 6.55 -20.41
CA ARG A 189 7.02 5.08 -20.26
C ARG A 189 7.50 4.37 -21.52
N ILE A 190 8.57 3.59 -21.39
CA ILE A 190 9.07 2.70 -22.43
C ILE A 190 8.65 1.29 -22.05
N THR A 191 7.51 0.83 -22.56
CA THR A 191 6.93 -0.49 -22.23
C THR A 191 8.00 -1.58 -22.44
N SER A 192 8.23 -2.39 -21.40
CA SER A 192 9.43 -3.22 -21.19
C SER A 192 9.88 -4.06 -22.40
N GLU A 193 10.64 -3.45 -23.31
CA GLU A 193 11.42 -4.17 -24.30
C GLU A 193 12.83 -4.40 -23.74
N PRO A 194 13.28 -5.67 -23.59
CA PRO A 194 14.64 -5.97 -23.13
C PRO A 194 15.74 -5.46 -24.09
N THR A 195 15.37 -4.81 -25.19
CA THR A 195 16.21 -4.36 -26.31
C THR A 195 16.40 -2.84 -26.37
N TRP A 196 15.90 -2.03 -25.42
CA TRP A 196 16.04 -0.56 -25.46
C TRP A 196 17.50 -0.11 -25.64
N SER A 197 18.43 -0.76 -24.92
CA SER A 197 19.87 -0.45 -24.97
C SER A 197 20.49 -0.85 -26.33
N VAL A 198 19.93 -1.86 -27.00
CA VAL A 198 20.32 -2.30 -28.33
C VAL A 198 19.80 -1.34 -29.40
N ALA A 199 18.55 -0.89 -29.27
CA ALA A 199 17.95 0.09 -30.17
C ALA A 199 18.74 1.41 -30.18
N LEU A 200 19.09 1.94 -29.00
CA LEU A 200 19.93 3.14 -28.89
C LEU A 200 21.28 2.95 -29.58
N ALA A 201 21.98 1.85 -29.29
CA ALA A 201 23.30 1.57 -29.84
C ALA A 201 23.31 1.53 -31.38
N HIS A 202 22.30 0.89 -31.99
CA HIS A 202 22.22 0.77 -33.44
C HIS A 202 21.75 2.04 -34.13
N SER A 203 20.88 2.82 -33.49
CA SER A 203 20.17 3.91 -34.17
C SER A 203 20.76 5.29 -33.88
N LEU A 204 21.44 5.51 -32.75
CA LEU A 204 21.86 6.84 -32.29
C LEU A 204 23.39 6.95 -32.04
N PRO A 205 24.25 6.72 -33.05
CA PRO A 205 25.71 6.65 -32.85
C PRO A 205 26.36 7.97 -32.41
N LEU A 206 25.69 9.11 -32.62
CA LEU A 206 26.19 10.45 -32.28
C LEU A 206 25.71 10.96 -30.92
N LEU A 207 25.02 10.11 -30.15
CA LEU A 207 24.41 10.50 -28.88
C LEU A 207 25.46 10.93 -27.84
N GLN A 208 25.24 12.10 -27.25
CA GLN A 208 26.09 12.74 -26.24
C GLN A 208 25.39 12.76 -24.89
N ASN A 209 24.12 13.17 -24.84
CA ASN A 209 23.35 13.24 -23.62
C ASN A 209 22.15 12.29 -23.71
N LEU A 210 22.08 11.37 -22.76
CA LEU A 210 20.98 10.43 -22.63
C LEU A 210 20.40 10.53 -21.22
N SER A 211 19.12 10.88 -21.13
CA SER A 211 18.35 10.83 -19.88
C SER A 211 17.07 10.03 -20.06
N LEU A 212 17.01 8.89 -19.38
CA LEU A 212 15.87 7.97 -19.36
C LEU A 212 15.47 7.65 -17.91
N SER A 213 15.45 8.65 -17.03
CA SER A 213 15.09 8.45 -15.64
C SER A 213 13.60 8.13 -15.52
N GLN A 214 13.23 7.14 -14.70
CA GLN A 214 11.82 6.80 -14.43
C GLN A 214 11.02 6.45 -15.70
N CYS A 215 11.61 5.65 -16.60
CA CYS A 215 11.01 5.27 -17.89
C CYS A 215 10.42 3.85 -17.89
N ASP A 216 10.24 3.22 -16.73
CA ASP A 216 9.86 1.79 -16.58
C ASP A 216 10.84 0.81 -17.26
N LEU A 217 12.14 1.17 -17.39
CA LEU A 217 13.13 0.30 -18.02
C LEU A 217 13.43 -0.93 -17.15
N GLY A 218 13.50 -2.11 -17.77
CA GLY A 218 13.90 -3.37 -17.13
C GLY A 218 15.03 -4.08 -17.87
N GLY A 219 15.36 -5.29 -17.42
CA GLY A 219 16.40 -6.13 -18.04
C GLY A 219 17.83 -5.64 -17.74
N THR A 220 18.80 -6.04 -18.58
CA THR A 220 20.23 -5.70 -18.42
C THR A 220 20.70 -4.75 -19.52
N ILE A 221 21.77 -3.99 -19.29
CA ILE A 221 22.41 -3.17 -20.34
C ILE A 221 23.22 -4.08 -21.27
N HIS A 222 22.83 -4.17 -22.54
CA HIS A 222 23.49 -5.04 -23.52
C HIS A 222 24.87 -4.49 -23.94
N ARG A 223 25.80 -5.38 -24.29
CA ARG A 223 27.19 -5.03 -24.66
C ARG A 223 27.30 -4.08 -25.86
N SER A 224 26.33 -4.10 -26.77
CA SER A 224 26.28 -3.18 -27.92
C SER A 224 26.26 -1.70 -27.50
N PHE A 225 25.78 -1.39 -26.29
CA PHE A 225 25.75 -0.03 -25.77
C PHE A 225 27.14 0.65 -25.74
N SER A 226 28.22 -0.14 -25.66
CA SER A 226 29.61 0.33 -25.78
C SER A 226 29.96 1.01 -27.12
N GLN A 227 29.09 0.91 -28.14
CA GLN A 227 29.26 1.58 -29.43
C GLN A 227 28.98 3.09 -29.36
N LEU A 228 28.29 3.57 -28.32
CA LEU A 228 27.91 4.98 -28.14
C LEU A 228 29.09 5.81 -27.59
N ARG A 229 30.17 5.92 -28.38
CA ARG A 229 31.45 6.53 -27.97
C ARG A 229 31.40 8.03 -27.70
N SER A 230 30.34 8.71 -28.12
CA SER A 230 30.17 10.16 -27.97
C SER A 230 29.51 10.57 -26.64
N LEU A 231 29.11 9.60 -25.80
CA LEU A 231 28.38 9.86 -24.57
C LEU A 231 29.19 10.69 -23.56
N VAL A 232 28.54 11.74 -23.08
CA VAL A 232 29.00 12.67 -22.05
C VAL A 232 28.17 12.50 -20.78
N VAL A 233 26.85 12.39 -20.93
CA VAL A 233 25.91 12.25 -19.82
C VAL A 233 25.06 11.00 -20.01
N ILE A 234 25.01 10.16 -18.99
CA ILE A 234 24.14 8.99 -18.90
C ILE A 234 23.34 9.08 -17.61
N ASN A 235 22.04 9.29 -17.72
CA ASN A 235 21.11 9.24 -16.61
C ASN A 235 20.07 8.14 -16.82
N LEU A 236 20.12 7.11 -15.98
CA LEU A 236 19.22 5.96 -15.98
C LEU A 236 18.58 5.76 -14.60
N ASN A 237 18.51 6.82 -13.78
CA ASN A 237 17.99 6.74 -12.41
C ASN A 237 16.55 6.22 -12.35
N TYR A 238 16.14 5.66 -11.21
CA TYR A 238 14.75 5.28 -10.92
C TYR A 238 14.13 4.34 -11.95
N ASN A 239 14.85 3.29 -12.34
CA ASN A 239 14.35 2.26 -13.25
C ASN A 239 14.43 0.87 -12.58
N GLY A 240 13.99 -0.18 -13.28
CA GLY A 240 14.11 -1.57 -12.88
C GLY A 240 15.30 -2.32 -13.51
N ILE A 241 16.36 -1.62 -13.92
CA ILE A 241 17.51 -2.23 -14.61
C ILE A 241 18.26 -3.14 -13.62
N SER A 242 18.56 -4.35 -14.07
CA SER A 242 19.12 -5.44 -13.26
C SER A 242 20.45 -5.94 -13.83
N GLY A 243 21.12 -6.84 -13.09
CA GLY A 243 22.42 -7.41 -13.46
C GLY A 243 23.60 -6.55 -13.02
N ARG A 244 24.79 -6.83 -13.57
CA ARG A 244 26.03 -6.12 -13.20
C ARG A 244 26.16 -4.80 -13.96
N VAL A 245 26.73 -3.78 -13.30
CA VAL A 245 27.14 -2.54 -13.96
C VAL A 245 28.24 -2.86 -15.00
N PRO A 246 28.05 -2.53 -16.29
CA PRO A 246 29.02 -2.88 -17.32
C PRO A 246 30.36 -2.15 -17.19
N GLU A 247 31.47 -2.91 -17.28
CA GLU A 247 32.82 -2.36 -17.18
C GLU A 247 33.18 -1.41 -18.33
N PHE A 248 32.54 -1.58 -19.51
CA PHE A 248 32.80 -0.74 -20.69
C PHE A 248 32.41 0.73 -20.51
N PHE A 249 31.68 1.11 -19.44
CA PHE A 249 31.47 2.52 -19.12
C PHE A 249 32.80 3.25 -18.88
N ALA A 250 33.84 2.53 -18.45
CA ALA A 250 35.19 3.09 -18.33
C ALA A 250 35.83 3.45 -19.69
N ASP A 251 35.30 2.93 -20.80
CA ASP A 251 35.83 3.17 -22.15
C ASP A 251 35.19 4.39 -22.83
N PHE A 252 34.27 5.09 -22.16
CA PHE A 252 33.64 6.31 -22.66
C PHE A 252 34.51 7.54 -22.33
N PHE A 253 35.32 7.95 -23.30
CA PHE A 253 36.32 9.00 -23.14
C PHE A 253 35.74 10.34 -22.70
N PHE A 254 34.54 10.70 -23.18
CA PHE A 254 33.90 11.99 -22.87
C PHE A 254 32.96 11.93 -21.66
N LEU A 255 32.81 10.78 -21.01
CA LEU A 255 31.85 10.60 -19.92
C LEU A 255 32.19 11.54 -18.76
N SER A 256 31.27 12.44 -18.48
CA SER A 256 31.30 13.42 -17.39
C SER A 256 30.37 13.02 -16.26
N ASP A 257 29.18 12.49 -16.59
CA ASP A 257 28.12 12.24 -15.63
C ASP A 257 27.53 10.84 -15.84
N LEU A 258 27.59 10.01 -14.80
CA LEU A 258 27.00 8.67 -14.78
C LEU A 258 26.06 8.53 -13.59
N ALA A 259 24.76 8.47 -13.86
CA ALA A 259 23.72 8.33 -12.86
C ALA A 259 22.92 7.03 -13.09
N LEU A 260 23.04 6.11 -12.13
CA LEU A 260 22.48 4.75 -12.11
C LEU A 260 21.70 4.48 -10.81
N SER A 261 21.32 5.54 -10.09
CA SER A 261 20.66 5.46 -8.79
C SER A 261 19.33 4.75 -8.86
N ASN A 262 18.95 4.07 -7.78
CA ASN A 262 17.62 3.47 -7.58
C ASN A 262 17.25 2.53 -8.73
N ASN A 263 18.06 1.48 -8.88
CA ASN A 263 17.89 0.39 -9.83
C ASN A 263 18.08 -0.95 -9.09
N ASN A 264 18.07 -2.05 -9.83
CA ASN A 264 18.30 -3.40 -9.32
C ASN A 264 19.73 -3.92 -9.65
N PHE A 265 20.72 -3.03 -9.75
CA PHE A 265 22.10 -3.45 -10.07
C PHE A 265 22.72 -4.27 -8.93
N GLU A 266 23.45 -5.32 -9.29
CA GLU A 266 24.05 -6.26 -8.34
C GLU A 266 25.53 -6.54 -8.65
N GLY A 267 26.23 -7.13 -7.67
CA GLY A 267 27.62 -7.54 -7.82
C GLY A 267 28.62 -6.42 -7.57
N GLN A 268 29.86 -6.59 -8.02
CA GLN A 268 30.93 -5.61 -7.78
C GLN A 268 30.89 -4.47 -8.79
N PHE A 269 30.91 -3.23 -8.30
CA PHE A 269 31.02 -2.04 -9.14
C PHE A 269 32.42 -1.94 -9.79
N PRO A 270 32.53 -1.71 -11.11
CA PRO A 270 33.82 -1.63 -11.80
C PRO A 270 34.68 -0.44 -11.34
N THR A 271 35.82 -0.73 -10.71
CA THR A 271 36.69 0.31 -10.13
C THR A 271 37.34 1.23 -11.18
N LYS A 272 37.52 0.75 -12.41
CA LYS A 272 38.06 1.55 -13.52
C LYS A 272 37.19 2.76 -13.86
N ILE A 273 35.89 2.72 -13.57
CA ILE A 273 34.98 3.84 -13.84
C ILE A 273 35.37 5.07 -13.02
N PHE A 274 35.83 4.90 -11.78
CA PHE A 274 36.33 6.02 -10.95
C PHE A 274 37.57 6.71 -11.55
N GLN A 275 38.31 6.02 -12.43
CA GLN A 275 39.54 6.51 -13.05
C GLN A 275 39.31 7.21 -14.40
N VAL A 276 38.08 7.20 -14.94
CA VAL A 276 37.72 7.92 -16.18
C VAL A 276 38.07 9.40 -16.02
N GLU A 277 38.94 9.94 -16.87
CA GLU A 277 39.57 11.25 -16.68
C GLU A 277 38.52 12.38 -16.53
N ASN A 278 37.54 12.42 -17.44
CA ASN A 278 36.53 13.47 -17.53
C ASN A 278 35.36 13.32 -16.56
N LEU A 279 35.29 12.23 -15.80
CA LEU A 279 34.14 11.96 -14.91
C LEU A 279 34.11 12.97 -13.75
N ARG A 280 33.04 13.76 -13.70
CA ARG A 280 32.73 14.81 -12.72
C ARG A 280 31.68 14.37 -11.71
N SER A 281 30.70 13.57 -12.12
CA SER A 281 29.60 13.12 -11.28
C SER A 281 29.38 11.62 -11.42
N LEU A 282 29.31 10.93 -10.28
CA LEU A 282 28.97 9.52 -10.22
C LEU A 282 27.91 9.28 -9.15
N ASP A 283 26.74 8.80 -9.58
CA ASP A 283 25.66 8.37 -8.69
C ASP A 283 25.28 6.92 -8.97
N VAL A 284 25.51 6.05 -7.99
CA VAL A 284 25.10 4.64 -8.02
C VAL A 284 24.26 4.28 -6.79
N SER A 285 23.74 5.30 -6.11
CA SER A 285 23.04 5.16 -4.84
C SER A 285 21.76 4.32 -4.95
N PHE A 286 21.21 3.88 -3.82
CA PHE A 286 19.98 3.09 -3.75
C PHE A 286 20.02 1.79 -4.58
N ASN A 287 21.20 1.18 -4.72
CA ASN A 287 21.39 -0.18 -5.25
C ASN A 287 21.94 -1.08 -4.12
N PRO A 288 21.07 -1.65 -3.26
CA PRO A 288 21.50 -2.29 -2.00
C PRO A 288 22.36 -3.55 -2.18
N THR A 289 22.25 -4.21 -3.34
CA THR A 289 23.02 -5.42 -3.69
C THR A 289 24.31 -5.11 -4.45
N LEU A 290 24.58 -3.84 -4.74
CA LEU A 290 25.79 -3.39 -5.43
C LEU A 290 26.93 -3.18 -4.43
N PHE A 291 28.02 -3.93 -4.59
CA PHE A 291 29.21 -3.85 -3.76
C PHE A 291 30.17 -2.80 -4.33
N VAL A 292 30.55 -1.82 -3.51
CA VAL A 292 31.42 -0.71 -3.95
C VAL A 292 32.72 -0.71 -3.15
N GLN A 293 33.84 -0.68 -3.88
CA GLN A 293 35.19 -0.50 -3.34
C GLN A 293 35.86 0.67 -4.08
N LEU A 294 36.42 1.61 -3.33
CA LEU A 294 37.10 2.77 -3.90
C LEU A 294 38.54 2.43 -4.30
N PRO A 295 38.99 2.77 -5.52
CA PRO A 295 40.39 2.65 -5.93
C PRO A 295 41.20 3.88 -5.50
N ASP A 296 42.52 3.83 -5.72
CA ASP A 296 43.35 5.02 -5.56
C ASP A 296 43.01 6.11 -6.59
N PHE A 297 42.98 7.37 -6.13
CA PHE A 297 42.69 8.54 -6.96
C PHE A 297 43.99 9.29 -7.33
N PRO A 298 44.24 9.57 -8.63
CA PRO A 298 45.42 10.32 -9.03
C PRO A 298 45.36 11.79 -8.56
N PRO A 299 46.51 12.44 -8.30
CA PRO A 299 46.56 13.87 -8.03
C PRO A 299 45.93 14.66 -9.18
N GLY A 300 45.09 15.65 -8.85
CA GLY A 300 44.40 16.46 -9.87
C GLY A 300 43.11 15.84 -10.42
N LYS A 301 42.68 14.67 -9.91
CA LYS A 301 41.37 14.10 -10.26
C LYS A 301 40.24 15.09 -9.95
N TYR A 302 39.50 15.48 -10.98
CA TYR A 302 38.42 16.46 -10.89
C TYR A 302 37.06 15.75 -10.80
N LEU A 303 36.64 15.41 -9.59
CA LEU A 303 35.31 14.86 -9.28
C LEU A 303 34.57 15.87 -8.40
N GLU A 304 33.36 16.27 -8.81
CA GLU A 304 32.51 17.22 -8.09
C GLU A 304 31.45 16.56 -7.22
N SER A 305 30.91 15.41 -7.67
CA SER A 305 29.86 14.68 -6.96
C SER A 305 30.15 13.18 -6.93
N LEU A 306 30.02 12.58 -5.75
CA LEU A 306 30.13 11.14 -5.56
C LEU A 306 29.02 10.65 -4.62
N ASN A 307 28.06 9.88 -5.15
CA ASN A 307 26.94 9.35 -4.39
C ASN A 307 26.91 7.82 -4.39
N LEU A 308 27.20 7.23 -3.22
CA LEU A 308 27.29 5.78 -2.99
C LEU A 308 26.30 5.32 -1.90
N GLN A 309 25.25 6.10 -1.64
CA GLN A 309 24.32 5.82 -0.54
C GLN A 309 23.47 4.58 -0.80
N ARG A 310 23.06 3.91 0.28
CA ARG A 310 22.31 2.65 0.23
C ARG A 310 22.86 1.65 -0.79
N THR A 311 24.20 1.59 -0.90
CA THR A 311 24.95 0.53 -1.57
C THR A 311 25.68 -0.31 -0.52
N ASN A 312 26.20 -1.46 -0.92
CA ASN A 312 27.07 -2.26 -0.05
C ASN A 312 28.53 -1.75 -0.14
N PHE A 313 28.73 -0.52 0.33
CA PHE A 313 30.04 0.12 0.40
C PHE A 313 30.88 -0.46 1.55
N SER A 314 32.09 -0.92 1.24
CA SER A 314 32.99 -1.59 2.21
C SER A 314 33.52 -0.70 3.35
N GLY A 315 33.28 0.62 3.30
CA GLY A 315 33.74 1.57 4.32
C GLY A 315 35.23 1.95 4.25
N ASN A 316 36.04 1.22 3.49
CA ASN A 316 37.47 1.48 3.35
C ASN A 316 37.73 2.64 2.36
N MET A 317 38.35 3.72 2.85
CA MET A 317 38.77 4.86 2.02
C MET A 317 40.29 4.86 1.82
N PRO A 318 40.80 4.93 0.58
CA PRO A 318 42.22 5.03 0.32
C PRO A 318 42.78 6.39 0.74
N ALA A 319 44.06 6.45 1.10
CA ALA A 319 44.71 7.71 1.50
C ALA A 319 44.67 8.78 0.40
N SER A 320 44.62 8.35 -0.87
CA SER A 320 44.48 9.21 -2.05
C SER A 320 43.11 9.90 -2.15
N PHE A 321 42.12 9.57 -1.31
CA PHE A 321 40.82 10.24 -1.29
C PHE A 321 40.93 11.76 -1.04
N ILE A 322 41.98 12.20 -0.34
CA ILE A 322 42.31 13.62 -0.12
C ILE A 322 42.63 14.39 -1.42
N HIS A 323 42.89 13.68 -2.53
CA HIS A 323 43.14 14.31 -3.84
C HIS A 323 41.86 14.88 -4.48
N LEU A 324 40.67 14.49 -4.02
CA LEU A 324 39.37 14.94 -4.55
C LEU A 324 39.00 16.36 -4.07
N LYS A 325 39.87 17.34 -4.32
CA LYS A 325 39.72 18.72 -3.81
C LYS A 325 38.51 19.47 -4.37
N SER A 326 38.00 19.05 -5.52
CA SER A 326 36.82 19.64 -6.18
C SER A 326 35.49 19.06 -5.69
N LEU A 327 35.51 18.07 -4.80
CA LEU A 327 34.29 17.38 -4.37
C LEU A 327 33.42 18.31 -3.53
N LYS A 328 32.19 18.54 -4.00
CA LYS A 328 31.17 19.38 -3.37
C LYS A 328 30.12 18.51 -2.68
N PHE A 329 29.66 17.46 -3.35
CA PHE A 329 28.68 16.51 -2.85
C PHE A 329 29.32 15.16 -2.54
N LEU A 330 29.06 14.64 -1.34
CA LEU A 330 29.47 13.29 -0.93
C LEU A 330 28.32 12.54 -0.26
N GLY A 331 27.89 11.45 -0.90
CA GLY A 331 26.89 10.51 -0.41
C GLY A 331 27.52 9.17 -0.03
N LEU A 332 27.36 8.70 1.21
CA LEU A 332 27.96 7.43 1.68
C LEU A 332 27.00 6.57 2.53
N SER A 333 27.32 5.28 2.63
CA SER A 333 26.60 4.28 3.44
C SER A 333 27.48 3.73 4.56
N ASN A 334 26.87 3.43 5.72
CA ASN A 334 27.48 2.70 6.84
C ASN A 334 28.81 3.30 7.32
N VAL A 335 28.87 4.64 7.37
CA VAL A 335 30.03 5.38 7.86
C VAL A 335 29.91 5.51 9.37
N GLY A 336 30.49 4.56 10.11
CA GLY A 336 30.32 4.48 11.58
C GLY A 336 31.60 4.19 12.37
N SER A 337 32.49 3.34 11.87
CA SER A 337 33.71 2.93 12.59
C SER A 337 34.94 2.52 11.74
N PRO A 338 35.49 3.42 10.91
CA PRO A 338 36.93 3.41 10.66
C PRO A 338 37.57 4.77 10.97
N LYS A 339 38.68 4.76 11.73
CA LYS A 339 39.50 5.96 12.04
C LYS A 339 39.89 6.79 10.80
N GLN A 340 39.84 6.20 9.60
CA GLN A 340 40.22 6.81 8.32
C GLN A 340 39.24 7.87 7.82
N VAL A 341 37.92 7.67 7.94
CA VAL A 341 36.92 8.63 7.41
C VAL A 341 37.03 9.98 8.11
N ALA A 342 37.15 9.95 9.44
CA ALA A 342 37.33 11.14 10.28
C ALA A 342 38.66 11.87 10.00
N THR A 343 39.59 11.25 9.26
CA THR A 343 40.86 11.85 8.84
C THR A 343 40.74 12.54 7.47
N PHE A 344 40.03 11.92 6.51
CA PHE A 344 40.04 12.38 5.11
C PHE A 344 38.94 13.37 4.77
N ILE A 345 37.68 13.13 5.15
CA ILE A 345 36.55 14.01 4.76
C ILE A 345 36.75 15.45 5.27
N PRO A 346 37.19 15.70 6.51
CA PRO A 346 37.43 17.07 6.99
C PRO A 346 38.51 17.84 6.21
N SER A 347 39.36 17.15 5.45
CA SER A 347 40.42 17.78 4.65
C SER A 347 39.96 18.27 3.27
N LEU A 348 38.73 17.96 2.87
CA LEU A 348 38.18 18.36 1.57
C LEU A 348 37.68 19.82 1.62
N PRO A 349 38.30 20.74 0.86
CA PRO A 349 38.06 22.18 1.03
C PRO A 349 36.75 22.67 0.40
N SER A 350 36.23 21.95 -0.60
CA SER A 350 35.06 22.37 -1.40
C SER A 350 33.76 21.69 -0.98
N LEU A 351 33.81 20.81 0.03
CA LEU A 351 32.67 20.00 0.43
C LEU A 351 31.58 20.88 1.05
N ASP A 352 30.43 20.95 0.39
CA ASP A 352 29.27 21.74 0.83
C ASP A 352 28.10 20.87 1.29
N THR A 353 27.97 19.67 0.72
CA THR A 353 26.83 18.77 0.91
C THR A 353 27.31 17.39 1.34
N LEU A 354 26.83 16.94 2.49
CA LEU A 354 27.16 15.62 3.03
C LEU A 354 25.89 14.85 3.34
N TRP A 355 25.70 13.71 2.65
CA TRP A 355 24.58 12.82 2.90
C TRP A 355 25.09 11.44 3.34
N LEU A 356 24.75 11.04 4.56
CA LEU A 356 25.16 9.77 5.14
C LEU A 356 23.92 8.91 5.40
N SER A 357 23.97 7.65 4.97
CA SER A 357 22.96 6.63 5.26
C SER A 357 23.55 5.50 6.12
N GLY A 358 22.80 4.98 7.07
CA GLY A 358 23.21 3.90 7.96
C GLY A 358 22.28 2.68 7.90
N SER A 359 22.80 1.51 8.25
CA SER A 359 22.03 0.25 8.36
C SER A 359 21.27 0.11 9.69
N GLY A 360 21.44 1.05 10.62
CA GLY A 360 20.87 1.00 11.97
C GLY A 360 21.50 -0.04 12.92
N ILE A 361 22.51 -0.78 12.48
CA ILE A 361 23.15 -1.87 13.25
C ILE A 361 24.19 -1.33 14.24
N GLU A 362 24.98 -0.32 13.83
CA GLU A 362 26.07 0.23 14.63
C GLU A 362 25.81 1.69 15.03
N LYS A 363 26.34 2.07 16.20
CA LYS A 363 26.31 3.46 16.67
C LYS A 363 27.37 4.29 15.93
N PRO A 364 26.98 5.35 15.21
CA PRO A 364 27.93 6.11 14.41
C PRO A 364 28.72 7.13 15.25
N LEU A 365 30.02 7.30 14.95
CA LEU A 365 30.87 8.34 15.53
C LEU A 365 31.14 9.46 14.51
N LEU A 366 30.28 10.48 14.53
CA LEU A 366 30.24 11.55 13.50
C LEU A 366 30.56 12.95 14.01
N SER A 367 31.19 13.09 15.18
CA SER A 367 31.50 14.41 15.77
C SER A 367 32.46 15.25 14.93
N TRP A 368 33.24 14.63 14.05
CA TRP A 368 34.12 15.32 13.09
C TRP A 368 33.35 16.14 12.05
N ILE A 369 32.07 15.86 11.80
CA ILE A 369 31.24 16.68 10.90
C ILE A 369 31.17 18.13 11.41
N GLY A 370 31.15 18.31 12.73
CA GLY A 370 31.15 19.63 13.37
C GLY A 370 32.41 20.47 13.13
N THR A 371 33.46 19.93 12.49
CA THR A 371 34.66 20.69 12.09
C THR A 371 34.61 21.18 10.65
N ILE A 372 33.57 20.81 9.89
CA ILE A 372 33.41 21.11 8.46
C ILE A 372 32.35 22.20 8.30
N LYS A 373 32.56 23.10 7.34
CA LYS A 373 31.57 24.15 6.98
C LYS A 373 30.65 23.65 5.87
N LEU A 374 29.61 22.92 6.26
CA LEU A 374 28.59 22.42 5.33
C LEU A 374 27.46 23.43 5.13
N ARG A 375 26.90 23.44 3.92
CA ARG A 375 25.61 24.06 3.58
C ARG A 375 24.48 23.07 3.85
N ASP A 376 24.64 21.81 3.46
CA ASP A 376 23.61 20.79 3.52
C ASP A 376 24.11 19.55 4.26
N LEU A 377 23.40 19.15 5.32
CA LEU A 377 23.70 17.94 6.09
C LEU A 377 22.47 17.04 6.14
N MET A 378 22.62 15.82 5.62
CA MET A 378 21.59 14.80 5.62
C MET A 378 22.09 13.53 6.30
N LEU A 379 21.38 13.07 7.33
CA LEU A 379 21.61 11.81 8.02
C LEU A 379 20.34 10.96 7.92
N GLU A 380 20.47 9.74 7.39
CA GLU A 380 19.37 8.78 7.21
C GLU A 380 19.70 7.42 7.81
N GLY A 381 18.73 6.78 8.49
CA GLY A 381 18.77 5.35 8.81
C GLY A 381 19.80 4.94 9.87
N TYR A 382 20.51 5.90 10.47
CA TYR A 382 21.44 5.61 11.56
C TYR A 382 20.70 5.24 12.84
N ASN A 383 21.35 4.45 13.69
CA ASN A 383 20.85 4.19 15.04
C ASN A 383 21.73 4.92 16.05
N PHE A 384 21.48 6.22 16.24
CA PHE A 384 22.17 6.98 17.26
C PHE A 384 21.76 6.54 18.66
N SER A 385 20.45 6.32 18.86
CA SER A 385 19.88 6.08 20.19
C SER A 385 20.44 7.09 21.20
N SER A 386 20.41 8.38 20.83
CA SER A 386 20.94 9.50 21.60
C SER A 386 20.08 10.75 21.38
N PRO A 387 20.25 11.81 22.18
CA PRO A 387 19.78 13.14 21.81
C PRO A 387 20.49 13.68 20.56
N ILE A 388 19.88 14.71 19.95
CA ILE A 388 20.50 15.45 18.85
C ILE A 388 21.87 15.97 19.30
N PRO A 389 22.98 15.60 18.61
CA PRO A 389 24.31 15.90 19.11
C PRO A 389 24.65 17.40 19.10
N PRO A 390 25.32 17.92 20.14
CA PRO A 390 25.68 19.35 20.24
C PRO A 390 26.67 19.83 19.18
N TRP A 391 27.45 18.95 18.55
CA TRP A 391 28.42 19.35 17.53
C TRP A 391 27.77 19.93 16.27
N ILE A 392 26.48 19.64 16.01
CA ILE A 392 25.70 20.26 14.92
C ILE A 392 25.61 21.78 15.13
N ARG A 393 25.66 22.26 16.38
CA ARG A 393 25.69 23.69 16.71
C ARG A 393 26.88 24.42 16.07
N ASN A 394 27.98 23.72 15.78
CA ASN A 394 29.16 24.32 15.16
C ASN A 394 29.01 24.51 13.64
N CYS A 395 28.01 23.86 13.01
CA CYS A 395 27.74 23.95 11.58
C CYS A 395 26.91 25.21 11.25
N THR A 396 27.46 26.39 11.54
CA THR A 396 26.74 27.68 11.43
C THR A 396 26.39 28.11 10.00
N SER A 397 26.93 27.42 8.99
CA SER A 397 26.65 27.69 7.58
C SER A 397 25.47 26.88 7.02
N LEU A 398 24.84 26.02 7.83
CA LEU A 398 23.77 25.14 7.36
C LEU A 398 22.55 25.92 6.85
N GLU A 399 22.15 25.58 5.63
CA GLU A 399 20.90 25.98 4.99
C GLU A 399 19.89 24.81 5.02
N SER A 400 20.36 23.56 4.97
CA SER A 400 19.52 22.37 5.11
C SER A 400 20.05 21.41 6.18
N LEU A 401 19.18 21.02 7.11
CA LEU A 401 19.44 19.98 8.10
C LEU A 401 18.36 18.91 8.05
N VAL A 402 18.73 17.71 7.58
CA VAL A 402 17.84 16.55 7.47
C VAL A 402 18.37 15.45 8.39
N LEU A 403 17.60 15.13 9.42
CA LEU A 403 17.87 14.05 10.36
C LEU A 403 16.72 13.05 10.28
N PHE A 404 16.65 12.31 9.19
CA PHE A 404 15.55 11.39 8.90
C PHE A 404 15.84 10.01 9.49
N ASN A 405 14.88 9.44 10.22
CA ASN A 405 15.00 8.04 10.66
C ASN A 405 16.36 7.71 11.34
N CYS A 406 16.76 8.51 12.32
CA CYS A 406 18.08 8.39 12.98
C CYS A 406 18.01 7.88 14.42
N SER A 407 16.81 7.49 14.89
CA SER A 407 16.55 7.07 16.26
C SER A 407 16.96 8.10 17.32
N PHE A 408 16.91 9.40 17.00
CA PHE A 408 17.16 10.46 17.99
C PHE A 408 16.03 10.53 19.02
N TYR A 409 16.34 10.80 20.29
CA TYR A 409 15.34 10.98 21.36
C TYR A 409 15.56 12.26 22.17
N GLY A 410 14.65 12.57 23.09
CA GLY A 410 14.77 13.77 23.94
C GLY A 410 14.32 15.04 23.21
N PRO A 411 14.50 16.22 23.83
CA PRO A 411 13.98 17.48 23.30
C PRO A 411 14.73 17.97 22.06
N ILE A 412 14.01 18.63 21.16
CA ILE A 412 14.63 19.45 20.10
C ILE A 412 15.42 20.58 20.79
N PRO A 413 16.74 20.64 20.62
CA PRO A 413 17.53 21.66 21.29
C PRO A 413 17.21 23.07 20.78
N SER A 414 17.03 24.03 21.68
CA SER A 414 16.67 25.42 21.33
C SER A 414 17.73 26.13 20.47
N TRP A 415 19.00 25.72 20.55
CA TRP A 415 20.08 26.28 19.74
C TRP A 415 19.93 26.01 18.25
N ILE A 416 19.07 25.08 17.82
CA ILE A 416 18.76 24.89 16.38
C ILE A 416 18.13 26.17 15.81
N GLY A 417 17.28 26.85 16.59
CA GLY A 417 16.71 28.13 16.18
C GLY A 417 17.71 29.29 16.08
N ASN A 418 18.98 29.07 16.45
CA ASN A 418 20.05 30.05 16.28
C ASN A 418 20.88 29.81 15.01
N LEU A 419 20.57 28.78 14.21
CA LEU A 419 21.20 28.55 12.91
C LEU A 419 20.57 29.47 11.87
N THR A 420 20.96 30.75 11.87
CA THR A 420 20.27 31.84 11.15
C THR A 420 20.21 31.71 9.63
N LYS A 421 20.89 30.73 9.02
CA LYS A 421 20.85 30.45 7.58
C LYS A 421 19.92 29.29 7.22
N LEU A 422 19.33 28.63 8.21
CA LEU A 422 18.54 27.41 8.00
C LEU A 422 17.26 27.75 7.23
N ILE A 423 17.11 27.13 6.06
CA ILE A 423 15.96 27.22 5.15
C ILE A 423 15.08 25.98 5.29
N TYR A 424 15.71 24.81 5.42
CA TYR A 424 15.05 23.50 5.50
C TYR A 424 15.45 22.75 6.77
N LEU A 425 14.45 22.36 7.57
CA LEU A 425 14.64 21.52 8.75
C LEU A 425 13.68 20.32 8.71
N GLU A 426 14.23 19.12 8.53
CA GLU A 426 13.49 17.86 8.66
C GLU A 426 14.09 17.01 9.78
N LEU A 427 13.27 16.70 10.79
CA LEU A 427 13.62 15.82 11.91
C LEU A 427 12.71 14.59 11.99
N SER A 428 12.11 14.20 10.86
CA SER A 428 11.02 13.23 10.82
C SER A 428 11.46 11.79 11.10
N LEU A 429 10.50 10.95 11.52
CA LEU A 429 10.70 9.53 11.88
C LEU A 429 11.77 9.31 12.97
N ASN A 430 11.77 10.12 14.02
CA ASN A 430 12.62 9.91 15.20
C ASN A 430 11.76 9.63 16.45
N SER A 431 12.39 9.62 17.63
CA SER A 431 11.75 9.53 18.94
C SER A 431 11.91 10.84 19.74
N LEU A 432 11.97 11.99 19.07
CA LEU A 432 12.12 13.29 19.71
C LEU A 432 10.89 13.59 20.56
N SER A 433 11.09 14.16 21.74
CA SER A 433 10.05 14.39 22.76
C SER A 433 10.09 15.82 23.29
N GLY A 434 9.22 16.18 24.23
CA GLY A 434 9.15 17.54 24.76
C GLY A 434 8.53 18.54 23.78
N ARG A 435 8.66 19.85 24.08
CA ARG A 435 8.02 20.94 23.34
C ARG A 435 8.82 21.35 22.10
N ILE A 436 8.11 21.85 21.10
CA ILE A 436 8.73 22.49 19.93
C ILE A 436 9.27 23.87 20.34
N PRO A 437 10.55 24.19 20.10
CA PRO A 437 11.09 25.51 20.40
C PRO A 437 10.40 26.61 19.60
N LYS A 438 9.82 27.61 20.28
CA LYS A 438 9.07 28.71 19.65
C LYS A 438 9.85 29.50 18.59
N LEU A 439 11.18 29.57 18.72
CA LEU A 439 12.07 30.26 17.78
C LEU A 439 12.02 29.67 16.37
N LEU A 440 11.63 28.39 16.21
CA LEU A 440 11.51 27.77 14.89
C LEU A 440 10.37 28.38 14.07
N PHE A 441 9.28 28.80 14.72
CA PHE A 441 8.13 29.42 14.04
C PHE A 441 8.39 30.88 13.64
N ALA A 442 9.32 31.55 14.33
CA ALA A 442 9.73 32.93 14.10
C ALA A 442 11.13 33.04 13.47
N HIS A 443 11.63 31.95 12.87
CA HIS A 443 12.96 31.92 12.29
C HIS A 443 13.03 32.77 11.02
N GLN A 444 14.08 33.58 10.86
CA GLN A 444 14.16 34.62 9.83
C GLN A 444 14.35 34.08 8.40
N SER A 445 14.85 32.86 8.26
CA SER A 445 15.13 32.23 6.96
C SER A 445 14.40 30.91 6.72
N LEU A 446 13.68 30.38 7.73
CA LEU A 446 13.14 29.02 7.62
C LEU A 446 11.89 29.02 6.75
N GLU A 447 11.92 28.22 5.69
CA GLU A 447 10.81 28.08 4.74
C GLU A 447 10.09 26.74 4.94
N MET A 448 10.81 25.69 5.35
CA MET A 448 10.26 24.35 5.53
C MET A 448 10.62 23.75 6.89
N LEU A 449 9.58 23.33 7.63
CA LEU A 449 9.67 22.67 8.91
C LEU A 449 8.90 21.35 8.90
N ASP A 450 9.61 20.22 8.88
CA ASP A 450 9.04 18.87 8.98
C ASP A 450 9.52 18.17 10.27
N LEU A 451 8.58 17.99 11.21
CA LEU A 451 8.80 17.31 12.49
C LEU A 451 7.92 16.06 12.62
N ARG A 452 7.38 15.54 11.51
CA ARG A 452 6.37 14.47 11.54
C ARG A 452 6.90 13.18 12.15
N SER A 453 5.99 12.38 12.70
CA SER A 453 6.29 11.04 13.24
C SER A 453 7.39 11.07 14.31
N ASN A 454 7.09 11.75 15.42
CA ASN A 454 7.92 11.85 16.62
C ASN A 454 7.06 11.65 17.88
N GLN A 455 7.63 11.94 19.06
CA GLN A 455 6.94 11.93 20.37
C GLN A 455 6.79 13.35 20.94
N LEU A 456 6.78 14.39 20.10
CA LEU A 456 6.70 15.79 20.52
C LEU A 456 5.38 16.07 21.22
N SER A 457 5.41 16.86 22.28
CA SER A 457 4.26 17.07 23.17
C SER A 457 4.18 18.50 23.69
N GLY A 458 3.04 18.84 24.30
CA GLY A 458 2.75 20.18 24.77
C GLY A 458 2.05 21.03 23.72
N HIS A 459 1.85 22.30 24.07
CA HIS A 459 1.03 23.24 23.30
C HIS A 459 1.84 23.97 22.22
N LEU A 460 1.20 24.28 21.10
CA LEU A 460 1.71 25.27 20.16
C LEU A 460 1.64 26.65 20.81
N GLU A 461 2.73 27.41 20.74
CA GLU A 461 2.81 28.76 21.30
C GLU A 461 2.47 29.82 20.23
N ASP A 462 1.92 30.96 20.65
CA ASP A 462 1.68 32.10 19.75
C ASP A 462 3.00 32.63 19.17
N ILE A 463 2.96 33.00 17.89
CA ILE A 463 4.08 33.57 17.14
C ILE A 463 4.05 35.09 17.34
N SER A 464 5.13 35.66 17.86
CA SER A 464 5.17 37.09 18.21
C SER A 464 5.11 38.04 17.01
N ASP A 465 5.68 37.64 15.87
CA ASP A 465 5.62 38.39 14.61
C ASP A 465 5.39 37.43 13.42
N PRO A 466 4.15 36.98 13.20
CA PRO A 466 3.84 35.98 12.19
C PRO A 466 4.03 36.52 10.76
N PHE A 467 3.96 37.84 10.54
CA PHE A 467 4.04 38.44 9.21
C PHE A 467 5.46 38.48 8.64
N SER A 468 6.49 38.42 9.48
CA SER A 468 7.90 38.34 9.05
C SER A 468 8.39 36.91 8.81
N SER A 469 7.62 35.91 9.21
CA SER A 469 7.98 34.50 9.01
C SER A 469 7.99 34.13 7.52
N LEU A 470 9.04 33.42 7.09
CA LEU A 470 9.16 32.94 5.70
C LEU A 470 8.60 31.53 5.51
N LEU A 471 7.99 30.93 6.54
CA LEU A 471 7.48 29.56 6.49
C LEU A 471 6.42 29.38 5.40
N GLU A 472 6.69 28.43 4.53
CA GLU A 472 5.80 27.98 3.45
C GLU A 472 5.20 26.62 3.77
N PHE A 473 6.00 25.72 4.38
CA PHE A 473 5.59 24.36 4.70
C PHE A 473 5.81 24.02 6.16
N ILE A 474 4.75 23.55 6.83
CA ILE A 474 4.78 23.03 8.20
C ILE A 474 4.12 21.66 8.25
N ASP A 475 4.87 20.62 8.61
CA ASP A 475 4.34 19.29 8.94
C ASP A 475 4.73 18.89 10.36
N LEU A 476 3.74 18.85 11.25
CA LEU A 476 3.86 18.43 12.65
C LEU A 476 3.09 17.14 12.92
N SER A 477 2.73 16.40 11.88
CA SER A 477 1.82 15.26 11.99
C SER A 477 2.39 14.08 12.78
N TYR A 478 1.51 13.21 13.27
CA TYR A 478 1.90 11.99 14.00
C TYR A 478 2.80 12.29 15.20
N ASN A 479 2.30 13.14 16.11
CA ASN A 479 2.97 13.52 17.36
C ASN A 479 1.96 13.45 18.54
N HIS A 480 2.32 14.04 19.68
CA HIS A 480 1.49 14.13 20.89
C HIS A 480 1.19 15.59 21.28
N LEU A 481 1.10 16.49 20.30
CA LEU A 481 0.83 17.92 20.54
C LEU A 481 -0.59 18.12 21.10
N THR A 482 -0.74 18.99 22.10
CA THR A 482 -1.98 19.24 22.83
C THR A 482 -2.48 20.68 22.68
N GLY A 483 -3.70 20.94 23.14
CA GLY A 483 -4.36 22.27 23.18
C GLY A 483 -4.74 22.83 21.81
N TYR A 484 -4.99 24.14 21.76
CA TYR A 484 -5.55 24.80 20.58
C TYR A 484 -4.49 25.19 19.55
N ILE A 485 -4.92 25.37 18.30
CA ILE A 485 -4.10 25.97 17.23
C ILE A 485 -4.10 27.50 17.45
N PRO A 486 -2.95 28.13 17.73
CA PRO A 486 -2.90 29.56 18.01
C PRO A 486 -3.26 30.39 16.78
N LYS A 487 -3.93 31.55 16.97
CA LYS A 487 -4.44 32.36 15.86
C LYS A 487 -3.33 32.88 14.96
N SER A 488 -2.14 33.12 15.51
CA SER A 488 -0.98 33.59 14.77
C SER A 488 -0.54 32.67 13.64
N PHE A 489 -0.88 31.37 13.68
CA PHE A 489 -0.61 30.44 12.57
C PHE A 489 -1.41 30.79 11.31
N PHE A 490 -2.57 31.43 11.47
CA PHE A 490 -3.42 31.87 10.35
C PHE A 490 -2.98 33.23 9.77
N ASP A 491 -2.02 33.90 10.42
CA ASP A 491 -1.42 35.16 9.94
C ASP A 491 -0.13 34.93 9.14
N LEU A 492 0.30 33.67 8.97
CA LEU A 492 1.47 33.27 8.16
C LEU A 492 1.17 33.42 6.66
N ARG A 493 1.53 34.56 6.07
CA ARG A 493 1.14 34.94 4.69
C ARG A 493 1.78 34.10 3.57
N ARG A 494 2.94 33.48 3.83
CA ARG A 494 3.63 32.63 2.85
C ARG A 494 3.22 31.16 2.92
N LEU A 495 2.48 30.76 3.96
CA LEU A 495 2.18 29.36 4.22
C LEU A 495 1.31 28.77 3.11
N THR A 496 1.83 27.75 2.45
CA THR A 496 1.15 26.96 1.42
C THR A 496 0.61 25.65 2.00
N ASN A 497 1.32 25.06 2.98
CA ASN A 497 1.00 23.76 3.54
C ASN A 497 1.05 23.77 5.06
N LEU A 498 -0.09 23.38 5.68
CA LEU A 498 -0.19 23.16 7.12
C LEU A 498 -0.73 21.76 7.41
N VAL A 499 0.13 20.88 7.92
CA VAL A 499 -0.19 19.49 8.22
C VAL A 499 0.00 19.24 9.72
N LEU A 500 -1.12 19.05 10.43
CA LEU A 500 -1.17 18.83 11.88
C LEU A 500 -1.85 17.50 12.25
N GLN A 501 -2.08 16.63 11.25
CA GLN A 501 -2.86 15.41 11.41
C GLN A 501 -2.31 14.47 12.50
N SER A 502 -3.19 13.67 13.11
CA SER A 502 -2.81 12.63 14.08
C SER A 502 -2.03 13.18 15.28
N ASN A 503 -2.66 14.11 16.01
CA ASN A 503 -2.16 14.72 17.25
C ASN A 503 -3.27 14.70 18.32
N GLN A 504 -3.05 15.40 19.43
CA GLN A 504 -4.02 15.59 20.52
C GLN A 504 -4.50 17.05 20.62
N LEU A 505 -4.50 17.79 19.50
CA LEU A 505 -4.96 19.17 19.45
C LEU A 505 -6.46 19.22 19.72
N ASN A 506 -6.92 20.21 20.47
CA ASN A 506 -8.31 20.34 20.90
C ASN A 506 -8.80 21.79 20.80
N GLY A 507 -10.07 21.99 21.16
CA GLY A 507 -10.71 23.29 21.07
C GLY A 507 -11.50 23.46 19.77
N THR A 508 -12.00 24.67 19.57
CA THR A 508 -12.89 25.01 18.46
C THR A 508 -12.14 25.79 17.39
N LEU A 509 -12.19 25.33 16.15
CA LEU A 509 -11.61 26.01 15.00
C LEU A 509 -12.72 26.60 14.12
N GLU A 510 -12.72 27.92 13.98
CA GLU A 510 -13.57 28.61 13.02
C GLU A 510 -12.91 28.52 11.63
N ILE A 511 -13.48 27.71 10.74
CA ILE A 511 -12.85 27.41 9.44
C ILE A 511 -12.72 28.67 8.56
N ASN A 512 -13.56 29.69 8.81
CA ASN A 512 -13.57 30.94 8.06
C ASN A 512 -12.33 31.81 8.25
N LEU A 513 -11.53 31.55 9.31
CA LEU A 513 -10.23 32.19 9.49
C LEU A 513 -9.20 31.73 8.45
N LEU A 514 -9.34 30.51 7.92
CA LEU A 514 -8.41 29.91 6.96
C LEU A 514 -8.56 30.49 5.56
N TRP A 515 -9.78 30.92 5.21
CA TRP A 515 -10.06 31.52 3.90
C TRP A 515 -9.37 32.87 3.68
N LYS A 516 -8.79 33.45 4.74
CA LYS A 516 -7.96 34.67 4.66
C LYS A 516 -6.53 34.38 4.19
N MET A 517 -6.09 33.12 4.18
CA MET A 517 -4.73 32.75 3.81
C MET A 517 -4.62 32.59 2.29
N GLU A 518 -4.11 33.63 1.61
CA GLU A 518 -4.11 33.73 0.15
C GLU A 518 -3.32 32.63 -0.58
N LYS A 519 -2.25 32.12 0.05
CA LYS A 519 -1.36 31.11 -0.52
C LYS A 519 -1.63 29.68 -0.06
N LEU A 520 -2.58 29.46 0.85
CA LEU A 520 -2.79 28.14 1.46
C LEU A 520 -3.40 27.16 0.46
N GLU A 521 -2.61 26.20 0.00
CA GLU A 521 -3.03 25.15 -0.92
C GLU A 521 -3.43 23.85 -0.21
N SER A 522 -2.82 23.57 0.95
CA SER A 522 -3.01 22.31 1.68
C SER A 522 -3.21 22.51 3.18
N LEU A 523 -4.32 21.99 3.70
CA LEU A 523 -4.62 21.95 5.12
C LEU A 523 -5.07 20.55 5.52
N ILE A 524 -4.29 19.90 6.38
CA ILE A 524 -4.64 18.56 6.90
C ILE A 524 -4.52 18.57 8.41
N ILE A 525 -5.66 18.68 9.09
CA ILE A 525 -5.78 18.70 10.56
C ILE A 525 -6.48 17.45 11.12
N SER A 526 -6.74 16.47 10.24
CA SER A 526 -7.43 15.21 10.53
C SER A 526 -6.95 14.50 11.79
N ASN A 527 -7.81 13.72 12.43
CA ASN A 527 -7.46 12.85 13.57
C ASN A 527 -6.86 13.62 14.75
N ASN A 528 -7.55 14.68 15.16
CA ASN A 528 -7.31 15.42 16.40
C ASN A 528 -8.58 15.39 17.27
N MET A 529 -8.59 16.14 18.38
CA MET A 529 -9.77 16.36 19.23
C MET A 529 -10.42 17.73 18.95
N LEU A 530 -10.28 18.23 17.70
CA LEU A 530 -10.79 19.53 17.27
C LEU A 530 -12.30 19.45 16.99
N SER A 531 -13.00 20.54 17.28
CA SER A 531 -14.36 20.78 16.79
C SER A 531 -14.33 21.91 15.78
N VAL A 532 -14.41 21.58 14.50
CA VAL A 532 -14.42 22.58 13.43
C VAL A 532 -15.84 23.11 13.26
N ILE A 533 -16.00 24.43 13.22
CA ILE A 533 -17.28 25.10 12.99
C ILE A 533 -17.18 26.03 11.79
N ASP A 534 -18.27 26.10 11.04
CA ASP A 534 -18.49 27.08 9.98
C ASP A 534 -19.60 28.02 10.43
N ARG A 535 -19.29 29.30 10.66
CA ARG A 535 -20.27 30.32 10.99
C ARG A 535 -20.69 31.00 9.68
N GLU A 536 -21.94 30.78 9.26
CA GLU A 536 -22.57 31.37 8.06
C GLU A 536 -22.76 32.90 8.14
N ASP A 537 -21.90 33.61 8.87
CA ASP A 537 -22.00 35.05 9.08
C ASP A 537 -21.42 35.78 7.87
N GLY A 538 -22.22 35.88 6.79
CA GLY A 538 -22.37 37.04 5.90
C GLY A 538 -21.15 37.86 5.43
N TYR A 539 -19.91 37.37 5.50
CA TYR A 539 -18.77 38.10 4.96
C TYR A 539 -18.76 37.95 3.43
N PRO A 540 -18.81 39.05 2.66
CA PRO A 540 -18.63 38.98 1.22
C PRO A 540 -17.22 38.46 0.95
N PHE A 541 -17.11 37.26 0.38
CA PHE A 541 -15.85 36.65 -0.06
C PHE A 541 -15.25 37.51 -1.18
N HIS A 542 -14.51 38.57 -0.83
CA HIS A 542 -13.66 39.32 -1.77
C HIS A 542 -12.37 38.55 -2.11
N TYR A 543 -12.13 37.41 -1.46
CA TYR A 543 -10.95 36.56 -1.64
C TYR A 543 -11.39 35.12 -1.86
N PHE A 544 -11.02 34.53 -3.00
CA PHE A 544 -11.30 33.13 -3.32
C PHE A 544 -10.20 32.24 -2.72
N PRO A 545 -10.53 31.20 -1.93
CA PRO A 545 -9.53 30.29 -1.38
C PRO A 545 -8.78 29.54 -2.49
N THR A 546 -7.46 29.39 -2.36
CA THR A 546 -6.58 28.63 -3.28
C THR A 546 -6.41 27.16 -2.90
N ILE A 547 -7.14 26.70 -1.87
CA ILE A 547 -7.00 25.37 -1.30
C ILE A 547 -7.36 24.26 -2.30
N LYS A 548 -6.49 23.26 -2.41
CA LYS A 548 -6.62 22.08 -3.27
C LYS A 548 -6.69 20.79 -2.46
N TYR A 549 -6.11 20.78 -1.26
CA TYR A 549 -6.04 19.61 -0.38
C TYR A 549 -6.60 19.95 0.99
N LEU A 550 -7.74 19.35 1.34
CA LEU A 550 -8.41 19.58 2.62
C LEU A 550 -8.70 18.26 3.35
N GLY A 551 -8.06 18.07 4.49
CA GLY A 551 -8.28 16.94 5.40
C GLY A 551 -8.85 17.40 6.73
N LEU A 552 -10.14 17.10 6.95
CA LEU A 552 -10.90 17.39 8.18
C LEU A 552 -11.52 16.13 8.77
N ALA A 553 -10.86 14.98 8.61
CA ALA A 553 -11.37 13.74 9.17
C ALA A 553 -11.35 13.78 10.70
N SER A 554 -12.35 13.20 11.37
CA SER A 554 -12.43 13.17 12.84
C SER A 554 -12.40 14.56 13.50
N CYS A 555 -13.08 15.56 12.92
CA CYS A 555 -13.11 16.95 13.39
C CYS A 555 -14.46 17.40 13.98
N ASN A 556 -15.31 16.43 14.36
CA ASN A 556 -16.66 16.64 14.92
C ASN A 556 -17.58 17.53 14.04
N LEU A 557 -17.40 17.51 12.72
CA LEU A 557 -18.23 18.25 11.78
C LEU A 557 -19.66 17.70 11.74
N THR A 558 -20.67 18.58 11.66
CA THR A 558 -22.08 18.21 11.51
C THR A 558 -22.67 18.52 10.14
N LYS A 559 -21.99 19.36 9.35
CA LYS A 559 -22.35 19.77 7.98
C LYS A 559 -21.08 19.91 7.13
N ILE A 560 -21.22 19.85 5.81
CA ILE A 560 -20.16 20.24 4.88
C ILE A 560 -20.01 21.77 4.95
N PRO A 561 -18.80 22.33 5.16
CA PRO A 561 -18.62 23.78 5.20
C PRO A 561 -19.09 24.45 3.90
N GLY A 562 -19.90 25.50 4.02
CA GLY A 562 -20.58 26.14 2.88
C GLY A 562 -19.61 26.84 1.93
N ALA A 563 -18.53 27.41 2.47
CA ALA A 563 -17.47 28.07 1.70
C ALA A 563 -16.79 27.12 0.68
N LEU A 564 -16.87 25.80 0.87
CA LEU A 564 -16.30 24.84 -0.07
C LEU A 564 -16.95 24.93 -1.46
N ARG A 565 -18.22 25.35 -1.53
CA ARG A 565 -18.94 25.50 -2.80
C ARG A 565 -18.22 26.44 -3.76
N ASP A 566 -17.57 27.48 -3.24
CA ASP A 566 -17.00 28.56 -4.02
C ASP A 566 -15.52 28.32 -4.38
N ILE A 567 -14.93 27.21 -3.91
CA ILE A 567 -13.55 26.80 -4.23
C ILE A 567 -13.48 26.23 -5.64
N LYS A 568 -12.48 26.67 -6.40
CA LYS A 568 -12.14 26.15 -7.73
C LYS A 568 -10.93 25.22 -7.62
N GLY A 569 -11.00 24.07 -8.31
CA GLY A 569 -9.83 23.20 -8.44
C GLY A 569 -9.52 22.30 -7.24
N MET A 570 -10.51 21.99 -6.38
CA MET A 570 -10.34 21.02 -5.30
C MET A 570 -9.86 19.67 -5.84
N SER A 571 -8.79 19.13 -5.27
CA SER A 571 -8.18 17.87 -5.72
C SER A 571 -8.34 16.74 -4.70
N TYR A 572 -8.21 17.06 -3.41
CA TYR A 572 -8.33 16.11 -2.31
C TYR A 572 -9.26 16.67 -1.23
N LEU A 573 -10.32 15.91 -0.93
CA LEU A 573 -11.24 16.20 0.17
C LEU A 573 -11.45 14.95 1.03
N ASP A 574 -11.06 15.03 2.30
CA ASP A 574 -11.34 14.02 3.32
C ASP A 574 -12.15 14.62 4.47
N LEU A 575 -13.43 14.27 4.54
CA LEU A 575 -14.36 14.63 5.62
C LEU A 575 -14.80 13.40 6.42
N SER A 576 -14.03 12.30 6.37
CA SER A 576 -14.41 11.04 6.98
C SER A 576 -14.48 11.09 8.50
N ASN A 577 -15.17 10.13 9.12
CA ASN A 577 -15.24 9.98 10.58
C ASN A 577 -15.80 11.23 11.29
N ASN A 578 -16.82 11.84 10.71
CA ASN A 578 -17.51 13.00 11.28
C ASN A 578 -18.98 12.64 11.60
N ARG A 579 -19.78 13.66 11.94
CA ARG A 579 -21.22 13.53 12.22
C ARG A 579 -22.06 14.25 11.16
N ILE A 580 -21.54 14.33 9.93
CA ILE A 580 -22.20 15.05 8.84
C ILE A 580 -23.44 14.27 8.41
N ASN A 581 -24.59 14.95 8.38
CA ASN A 581 -25.86 14.35 7.99
C ASN A 581 -26.49 15.04 6.77
N GLY A 582 -27.57 14.45 6.27
CA GLY A 582 -28.33 15.01 5.15
C GLY A 582 -27.80 14.56 3.78
N VAL A 583 -27.98 15.43 2.79
CA VAL A 583 -27.74 15.13 1.38
C VAL A 583 -26.32 15.59 0.99
N ILE A 584 -25.61 14.77 0.21
CA ILE A 584 -24.34 15.18 -0.42
C ILE A 584 -24.68 16.14 -1.59
N PRO A 585 -24.25 17.41 -1.55
CA PRO A 585 -24.64 18.40 -2.55
C PRO A 585 -24.04 18.17 -3.94
N SER A 586 -24.76 18.57 -5.00
CA SER A 586 -24.34 18.32 -6.39
C SER A 586 -23.17 19.17 -6.85
N TRP A 587 -23.00 20.34 -6.26
CA TRP A 587 -21.89 21.24 -6.58
C TRP A 587 -20.51 20.58 -6.40
N ILE A 588 -20.38 19.50 -5.60
CA ILE A 588 -19.14 18.74 -5.46
C ILE A 588 -18.68 18.16 -6.80
N TRP A 589 -19.59 17.57 -7.58
CA TRP A 589 -19.25 17.02 -8.90
C TRP A 589 -19.55 17.99 -10.04
N ASP A 590 -20.37 19.02 -9.83
CA ASP A 590 -20.58 20.05 -10.86
C ASP A 590 -19.38 21.00 -10.96
N ASN A 591 -18.82 21.43 -9.82
CA ASN A 591 -17.71 22.39 -9.77
C ASN A 591 -16.34 21.73 -9.88
N TRP A 592 -16.16 20.49 -9.41
CA TRP A 592 -14.85 19.83 -9.32
C TRP A 592 -14.66 18.63 -10.26
N LYS A 593 -15.55 18.45 -11.24
CA LYS A 593 -15.53 17.34 -12.23
C LYS A 593 -14.17 17.06 -12.89
N ASN A 594 -13.36 18.10 -13.08
CA ASN A 594 -12.07 18.04 -13.77
C ASN A 594 -10.86 18.22 -12.86
N SER A 595 -11.05 18.35 -11.54
CA SER A 595 -9.94 18.55 -10.59
C SER A 595 -9.89 17.51 -9.48
N LEU A 596 -11.05 16.95 -9.11
CA LEU A 596 -11.18 16.05 -7.96
C LEU A 596 -10.55 14.69 -8.24
N SER A 597 -9.49 14.36 -7.50
CA SER A 597 -8.80 13.05 -7.54
C SER A 597 -9.22 12.17 -6.36
N VAL A 598 -9.39 12.75 -5.16
CA VAL A 598 -9.73 11.99 -3.96
C VAL A 598 -10.93 12.62 -3.24
N LEU A 599 -11.98 11.82 -3.04
CA LEU A 599 -13.14 12.16 -2.23
C LEU A 599 -13.40 11.07 -1.19
N VAL A 600 -13.24 11.42 0.09
CA VAL A 600 -13.47 10.50 1.22
C VAL A 600 -14.52 11.12 2.14
N LEU A 601 -15.71 10.53 2.14
CA LEU A 601 -16.86 10.93 2.97
C LEU A 601 -17.31 9.81 3.93
N SER A 602 -16.47 8.79 4.11
CA SER A 602 -16.81 7.59 4.87
C SER A 602 -17.05 7.86 6.36
N ASN A 603 -17.76 6.95 7.04
CA ASN A 603 -18.06 7.06 8.47
C ASN A 603 -18.74 8.40 8.82
N ASN A 604 -19.88 8.67 8.18
CA ASN A 604 -20.74 9.83 8.42
C ASN A 604 -22.22 9.37 8.50
N MET A 605 -23.17 10.32 8.41
CA MET A 605 -24.61 10.06 8.44
C MET A 605 -25.33 10.56 7.17
N PHE A 606 -24.64 10.60 6.01
CA PHE A 606 -25.26 10.99 4.74
C PHE A 606 -26.37 10.03 4.33
N THR A 607 -27.48 10.55 3.81
CA THR A 607 -28.68 9.76 3.46
C THR A 607 -28.86 9.57 1.96
N SER A 608 -28.44 10.53 1.14
CA SER A 608 -28.55 10.46 -0.32
C SER A 608 -27.59 11.44 -0.99
N LEU A 609 -27.50 11.33 -2.32
CA LEU A 609 -26.85 12.33 -3.17
C LEU A 609 -27.93 13.28 -3.73
N GLU A 610 -27.62 14.56 -3.82
CA GLU A 610 -28.50 15.54 -4.45
C GLU A 610 -28.75 15.15 -5.91
N ASN A 611 -29.98 15.29 -6.40
CA ASN A 611 -30.43 14.84 -7.73
C ASN A 611 -30.35 13.32 -8.00
N ASN A 612 -29.89 12.50 -7.04
CA ASN A 612 -29.75 11.03 -7.16
C ASN A 612 -29.14 10.55 -8.50
N PRO A 613 -27.97 11.07 -8.92
CA PRO A 613 -27.34 10.69 -10.17
C PRO A 613 -26.94 9.22 -10.15
N SER A 614 -27.21 8.50 -11.25
CA SER A 614 -26.72 7.13 -11.44
C SER A 614 -25.29 7.08 -11.95
N VAL A 615 -24.81 8.18 -12.55
CA VAL A 615 -23.44 8.35 -13.05
C VAL A 615 -22.92 9.72 -12.61
N LEU A 616 -21.68 9.77 -12.10
CA LEU A 616 -21.02 11.01 -11.67
C LEU A 616 -20.01 11.48 -12.73
N PRO A 617 -20.00 12.77 -13.11
CA PRO A 617 -19.06 13.30 -14.11
C PRO A 617 -17.67 13.60 -13.49
N LEU A 618 -17.08 12.65 -12.78
CA LEU A 618 -15.78 12.81 -12.10
C LEU A 618 -14.66 12.15 -12.91
N HIS A 619 -14.05 12.91 -13.81
CA HIS A 619 -13.15 12.39 -14.84
C HIS A 619 -11.74 12.06 -14.35
N THR A 620 -11.28 12.77 -13.32
CA THR A 620 -9.93 12.72 -12.73
C THR A 620 -9.84 11.87 -11.46
N LEU A 621 -10.91 11.14 -11.12
CA LEU A 621 -11.06 10.49 -9.83
C LEU A 621 -10.20 9.22 -9.71
N ASP A 622 -9.37 9.18 -8.68
CA ASP A 622 -8.55 8.02 -8.29
C ASP A 622 -9.12 7.31 -7.08
N ARG A 623 -9.82 8.03 -6.20
CA ARG A 623 -10.41 7.46 -4.99
C ARG A 623 -11.76 8.07 -4.65
N LEU A 624 -12.77 7.21 -4.57
CA LEU A 624 -14.08 7.53 -4.01
C LEU A 624 -14.39 6.60 -2.85
N ASN A 625 -14.52 7.16 -1.65
CA ASN A 625 -14.93 6.39 -0.48
C ASN A 625 -16.18 7.01 0.17
N LEU A 626 -17.31 6.35 -0.04
CA LEU A 626 -18.61 6.69 0.55
C LEU A 626 -19.04 5.69 1.63
N SER A 627 -18.14 4.81 2.08
CA SER A 627 -18.52 3.70 2.95
C SER A 627 -19.00 4.12 4.33
N SER A 628 -19.78 3.26 4.99
CA SER A 628 -20.28 3.48 6.35
C SER A 628 -21.06 4.78 6.49
N ASN A 629 -22.15 4.88 5.72
CA ASN A 629 -23.13 5.97 5.75
C ASN A 629 -24.55 5.38 5.76
N ARG A 630 -25.57 6.22 5.52
CA ARG A 630 -26.98 5.81 5.39
C ARG A 630 -27.48 5.99 3.95
N LEU A 631 -26.57 5.98 2.97
CA LEU A 631 -26.90 6.22 1.55
C LEU A 631 -27.80 5.12 1.02
N HIS A 632 -28.88 5.49 0.33
CA HIS A 632 -29.83 4.54 -0.25
C HIS A 632 -30.07 4.79 -1.74
N GLY A 633 -30.84 3.91 -2.37
CA GLY A 633 -31.18 4.02 -3.80
C GLY A 633 -30.13 3.36 -4.70
N ASN A 634 -29.87 3.96 -5.86
CA ASN A 634 -28.93 3.43 -6.84
C ASN A 634 -27.49 3.87 -6.52
N VAL A 635 -26.51 2.97 -6.71
CA VAL A 635 -25.10 3.33 -6.53
C VAL A 635 -24.66 4.33 -7.63
N PRO A 636 -24.10 5.49 -7.26
CA PRO A 636 -23.65 6.50 -8.22
C PRO A 636 -22.26 6.15 -8.75
N ILE A 637 -22.16 5.76 -10.03
CA ILE A 637 -20.92 5.26 -10.64
C ILE A 637 -20.13 6.42 -11.29
N PRO A 638 -18.87 6.68 -10.94
CA PRO A 638 -18.09 7.73 -11.59
C PRO A 638 -17.71 7.38 -13.02
N LEU A 639 -17.72 8.38 -13.90
CA LEU A 639 -17.19 8.31 -15.25
C LEU A 639 -15.67 8.55 -15.22
N THR A 640 -14.92 7.50 -14.89
CA THR A 640 -13.46 7.59 -14.75
C THR A 640 -12.80 7.56 -16.13
N THR A 641 -11.97 8.56 -16.41
CA THR A 641 -11.18 8.63 -17.65
C THR A 641 -9.68 8.51 -17.42
N THR A 642 -9.25 8.53 -16.15
CA THR A 642 -7.86 8.37 -15.72
C THR A 642 -7.31 7.03 -16.20
N ARG A 643 -6.11 7.07 -16.82
CA ARG A 643 -5.37 5.88 -17.28
C ARG A 643 -4.09 5.61 -16.48
N ASP A 644 -3.70 6.54 -15.61
CA ASP A 644 -2.51 6.43 -14.76
C ASP A 644 -2.95 6.44 -13.30
N GLY A 645 -2.51 5.44 -12.52
CA GLY A 645 -3.01 5.19 -11.16
C GLY A 645 -4.30 4.36 -11.16
N GLY A 646 -4.37 3.34 -10.29
CA GLY A 646 -5.57 2.52 -10.16
C GLY A 646 -6.69 3.27 -9.42
N VAL A 647 -7.94 3.08 -9.83
CA VAL A 647 -9.11 3.67 -9.16
C VAL A 647 -9.60 2.79 -8.01
N LEU A 648 -9.79 3.39 -6.83
CA LEU A 648 -10.40 2.77 -5.65
C LEU A 648 -11.82 3.29 -5.43
N LEU A 649 -12.79 2.38 -5.43
CA LEU A 649 -14.20 2.68 -5.19
C LEU A 649 -14.74 1.87 -4.00
N ASP A 650 -15.15 2.56 -2.94
CA ASP A 650 -15.72 1.94 -1.74
C ASP A 650 -17.09 2.54 -1.40
N TYR A 651 -18.14 1.73 -1.58
CA TYR A 651 -19.53 2.06 -1.25
C TYR A 651 -20.07 1.19 -0.11
N SER A 652 -19.18 0.47 0.59
CA SER A 652 -19.60 -0.55 1.55
C SER A 652 -20.37 0.02 2.75
N SER A 653 -21.14 -0.82 3.45
CA SER A 653 -21.84 -0.47 4.69
C SER A 653 -22.80 0.72 4.51
N ASN A 654 -23.72 0.60 3.58
CA ASN A 654 -24.77 1.59 3.27
C ASN A 654 -26.13 0.88 3.12
N SER A 655 -27.11 1.56 2.52
CA SER A 655 -28.45 1.04 2.22
C SER A 655 -28.78 1.10 0.72
N PHE A 656 -27.78 1.05 -0.17
CA PHE A 656 -28.01 1.01 -1.61
C PHE A 656 -28.78 -0.25 -2.01
N SER A 657 -29.73 -0.11 -2.93
CA SER A 657 -30.67 -1.18 -3.33
C SER A 657 -30.46 -1.67 -4.77
N SER A 658 -29.76 -0.91 -5.61
CA SER A 658 -29.51 -1.24 -7.01
C SER A 658 -28.20 -0.68 -7.52
N ILE A 659 -27.77 -1.18 -8.67
CA ILE A 659 -26.62 -0.67 -9.45
C ILE A 659 -27.03 -0.47 -10.91
N THR A 660 -26.43 0.53 -11.56
CA THR A 660 -26.68 0.83 -12.98
C THR A 660 -26.28 -0.35 -13.87
N ARG A 661 -27.09 -0.64 -14.90
CA ARG A 661 -26.74 -1.65 -15.92
C ARG A 661 -25.50 -1.18 -16.67
N ASP A 662 -24.64 -2.13 -17.03
CA ASP A 662 -23.40 -1.87 -17.77
C ASP A 662 -22.40 -0.91 -17.09
N PHE A 663 -22.43 -0.80 -15.76
CA PHE A 663 -21.58 0.16 -15.03
C PHE A 663 -20.08 0.03 -15.34
N GLY A 664 -19.62 -1.18 -15.70
CA GLY A 664 -18.25 -1.43 -16.09
C GLY A 664 -17.80 -0.62 -17.32
N ARG A 665 -18.72 -0.10 -18.15
CA ARG A 665 -18.33 0.79 -19.27
C ARG A 665 -17.93 2.19 -18.83
N TYR A 666 -18.39 2.64 -17.68
CA TYR A 666 -18.04 3.95 -17.11
C TYR A 666 -16.72 3.92 -16.33
N LEU A 667 -16.25 2.71 -16.02
CA LEU A 667 -15.07 2.46 -15.22
C LEU A 667 -13.87 2.14 -16.11
N ARG A 668 -12.74 2.77 -15.82
CA ARG A 668 -11.42 2.48 -16.40
C ARG A 668 -10.41 2.36 -15.27
N ASN A 669 -9.51 1.38 -15.38
CA ASN A 669 -8.40 1.16 -14.46
C ASN A 669 -8.80 0.98 -12.97
N VAL A 670 -9.99 0.41 -12.70
CA VAL A 670 -10.41 0.11 -11.33
C VAL A 670 -9.66 -1.10 -10.80
N TYR A 671 -8.95 -0.94 -9.69
CA TYR A 671 -8.27 -2.04 -9.00
C TYR A 671 -9.01 -2.50 -7.74
N TYR A 672 -9.76 -1.62 -7.09
CA TYR A 672 -10.54 -1.93 -5.90
C TYR A 672 -11.99 -1.50 -6.08
N LEU A 673 -12.92 -2.43 -5.93
CA LEU A 673 -14.36 -2.18 -5.94
C LEU A 673 -15.06 -2.91 -4.79
N SER A 674 -15.69 -2.15 -3.90
CA SER A 674 -16.51 -2.72 -2.83
C SER A 674 -17.93 -2.14 -2.81
N PHE A 675 -18.91 -3.05 -2.86
CA PHE A 675 -20.32 -2.79 -2.64
C PHE A 675 -20.84 -3.50 -1.38
N SER A 676 -19.94 -4.02 -0.53
CA SER A 676 -20.33 -4.94 0.54
C SER A 676 -21.27 -4.32 1.58
N ARG A 677 -22.07 -5.14 2.26
CA ARG A 677 -23.00 -4.69 3.32
C ARG A 677 -23.96 -3.60 2.83
N ASN A 678 -24.72 -3.94 1.79
CA ASN A 678 -25.78 -3.11 1.22
C ASN A 678 -27.05 -3.96 1.04
N LYS A 679 -28.06 -3.42 0.34
CA LYS A 679 -29.31 -4.11 0.01
C LYS A 679 -29.43 -4.36 -1.50
N ILE A 680 -28.31 -4.41 -2.22
CA ILE A 680 -28.31 -4.47 -3.69
C ILE A 680 -28.87 -5.81 -4.13
N SER A 681 -29.84 -5.77 -5.04
CA SER A 681 -30.50 -6.95 -5.60
C SER A 681 -30.34 -7.05 -7.11
N GLY A 682 -30.66 -8.22 -7.66
CA GLY A 682 -30.51 -8.51 -9.09
C GLY A 682 -29.19 -9.22 -9.42
N HIS A 683 -28.85 -9.28 -10.71
CA HIS A 683 -27.66 -9.99 -11.19
C HIS A 683 -26.44 -9.07 -11.20
N ILE A 684 -25.23 -9.64 -11.10
CA ILE A 684 -24.00 -8.90 -11.40
C ILE A 684 -23.98 -8.61 -12.91
N PRO A 685 -23.95 -7.33 -13.34
CA PRO A 685 -23.83 -6.97 -14.75
C PRO A 685 -22.55 -7.53 -15.39
N SER A 686 -22.67 -8.15 -16.57
CA SER A 686 -21.52 -8.74 -17.29
C SER A 686 -20.47 -7.71 -17.72
N SER A 687 -20.81 -6.42 -17.73
CA SER A 687 -19.85 -5.34 -17.94
C SER A 687 -18.69 -5.32 -16.94
N ILE A 688 -18.82 -5.94 -15.76
CA ILE A 688 -17.68 -6.06 -14.84
C ILE A 688 -16.49 -6.76 -15.50
N CYS A 689 -16.75 -7.65 -16.47
CA CYS A 689 -15.73 -8.35 -17.24
C CYS A 689 -14.86 -7.42 -18.12
N THR A 690 -15.21 -6.15 -18.28
CA THR A 690 -14.37 -5.18 -19.01
C THR A 690 -13.27 -4.58 -18.13
N GLN A 691 -13.25 -4.89 -16.83
CA GLN A 691 -12.27 -4.35 -15.87
C GLN A 691 -11.05 -5.27 -15.79
N CYS A 692 -10.03 -4.99 -16.61
CA CYS A 692 -8.81 -5.83 -16.69
C CYS A 692 -7.82 -5.64 -15.54
N TYR A 693 -7.98 -4.60 -14.72
CA TYR A 693 -7.06 -4.25 -13.63
C TYR A 693 -7.63 -4.54 -12.24
N LEU A 694 -8.79 -5.19 -12.17
CA LEU A 694 -9.51 -5.41 -10.92
C LEU A 694 -8.78 -6.45 -10.05
N GLU A 695 -8.18 -6.00 -8.96
CA GLU A 695 -7.49 -6.86 -7.98
C GLU A 695 -8.43 -7.29 -6.85
N VAL A 696 -9.28 -6.39 -6.36
CA VAL A 696 -10.20 -6.62 -5.25
C VAL A 696 -11.63 -6.33 -5.65
N LEU A 697 -12.48 -7.36 -5.55
CA LEU A 697 -13.93 -7.27 -5.72
C LEU A 697 -14.65 -7.80 -4.49
N ASP A 698 -15.34 -6.93 -3.76
CA ASP A 698 -16.12 -7.29 -2.58
C ASP A 698 -17.61 -6.89 -2.73
N LEU A 699 -18.45 -7.89 -2.98
CA LEU A 699 -19.90 -7.77 -3.11
C LEU A 699 -20.65 -8.45 -1.95
N SER A 700 -19.94 -8.77 -0.86
CA SER A 700 -20.48 -9.56 0.25
C SER A 700 -21.65 -8.88 0.97
N HIS A 701 -22.49 -9.65 1.66
CA HIS A 701 -23.63 -9.18 2.44
C HIS A 701 -24.56 -8.26 1.62
N ASN A 702 -25.13 -8.83 0.56
CA ASN A 702 -26.10 -8.16 -0.33
C ASN A 702 -27.23 -9.14 -0.70
N ASN A 703 -28.10 -8.74 -1.62
CA ASN A 703 -29.19 -9.56 -2.14
C ASN A 703 -28.98 -9.93 -3.61
N PHE A 704 -27.73 -9.98 -4.09
CA PHE A 704 -27.43 -10.37 -5.47
C PHE A 704 -27.90 -11.80 -5.74
N SER A 705 -28.34 -12.06 -6.97
CA SER A 705 -28.90 -13.34 -7.42
C SER A 705 -28.32 -13.74 -8.78
N GLY A 706 -28.67 -14.94 -9.25
CA GLY A 706 -28.21 -15.45 -10.55
C GLY A 706 -26.85 -16.15 -10.45
N MET A 707 -26.26 -16.42 -11.62
CA MET A 707 -24.95 -17.05 -11.70
C MET A 707 -23.82 -16.02 -11.54
N VAL A 708 -22.71 -16.44 -10.94
CA VAL A 708 -21.47 -15.65 -10.93
C VAL A 708 -20.96 -15.52 -12.38
N PRO A 709 -20.73 -14.30 -12.91
CA PRO A 709 -20.20 -14.10 -14.25
C PRO A 709 -18.93 -14.90 -14.48
N SER A 710 -18.86 -15.64 -15.58
CA SER A 710 -17.79 -16.62 -15.79
C SER A 710 -16.40 -15.98 -15.84
N CYS A 711 -16.27 -14.76 -16.36
CA CYS A 711 -15.01 -14.02 -16.43
C CYS A 711 -14.35 -13.82 -15.05
N LEU A 712 -15.15 -13.66 -13.98
CA LEU A 712 -14.65 -13.43 -12.62
C LEU A 712 -13.93 -14.65 -12.06
N ILE A 713 -14.16 -15.85 -12.64
CA ILE A 713 -13.54 -17.10 -12.21
C ILE A 713 -12.60 -17.67 -13.30
N GLN A 714 -13.05 -17.70 -14.56
CA GLN A 714 -12.31 -18.32 -15.68
C GLN A 714 -11.01 -17.58 -16.01
N ASN A 715 -11.04 -16.25 -16.03
CA ASN A 715 -9.85 -15.47 -16.37
C ASN A 715 -8.81 -15.54 -15.26
N GLY A 716 -9.27 -15.58 -14.00
CA GLY A 716 -8.40 -15.64 -12.83
C GLY A 716 -7.56 -14.37 -12.61
N ASP A 717 -8.01 -13.22 -13.13
CA ASP A 717 -7.26 -11.97 -13.03
C ASP A 717 -7.46 -11.25 -11.67
N VAL A 718 -8.55 -11.56 -10.97
CA VAL A 718 -8.88 -10.98 -9.65
C VAL A 718 -8.08 -11.68 -8.55
N THR A 719 -7.47 -10.91 -7.64
CA THR A 719 -6.72 -11.44 -6.50
C THR A 719 -7.63 -11.79 -5.33
N ILE A 720 -8.60 -10.94 -5.01
CA ILE A 720 -9.56 -11.13 -3.92
C ILE A 720 -10.99 -11.03 -4.45
N LEU A 721 -11.71 -12.13 -4.38
CA LEU A 721 -13.12 -12.21 -4.75
C LEU A 721 -13.98 -12.58 -3.53
N LYS A 722 -14.80 -11.64 -3.06
CA LYS A 722 -15.73 -11.85 -1.95
C LYS A 722 -17.18 -11.66 -2.39
N LEU A 723 -17.95 -12.73 -2.28
CA LEU A 723 -19.36 -12.84 -2.69
C LEU A 723 -20.24 -13.41 -1.57
N ARG A 724 -19.71 -13.50 -0.34
CA ARG A 724 -20.38 -14.04 0.85
C ARG A 724 -21.78 -13.47 1.06
N GLU A 725 -22.69 -14.28 1.60
CA GLU A 725 -24.03 -13.85 2.03
C GLU A 725 -24.78 -13.11 0.91
N ASN A 726 -25.12 -13.87 -0.12
CA ASN A 726 -25.93 -13.45 -1.26
C ASN A 726 -26.85 -14.62 -1.69
N ASN A 727 -27.54 -14.48 -2.82
CA ASN A 727 -28.38 -15.52 -3.42
C ASN A 727 -27.78 -16.07 -4.73
N PHE A 728 -26.46 -16.10 -4.88
CA PHE A 728 -25.84 -16.67 -6.07
C PHE A 728 -26.13 -18.16 -6.17
N HIS A 729 -26.44 -18.64 -7.38
CA HIS A 729 -26.78 -20.03 -7.64
C HIS A 729 -26.17 -20.52 -8.95
N GLY A 730 -26.35 -21.82 -9.24
CA GLY A 730 -25.78 -22.46 -10.43
C GLY A 730 -24.38 -23.01 -10.18
N VAL A 731 -23.71 -23.42 -11.25
CA VAL A 731 -22.43 -24.13 -11.20
C VAL A 731 -21.27 -23.17 -11.48
N LEU A 732 -20.16 -23.32 -10.74
CA LEU A 732 -18.94 -22.57 -11.00
C LEU A 732 -18.28 -22.97 -12.33
N PRO A 733 -17.63 -22.03 -13.05
CA PRO A 733 -16.96 -22.34 -14.32
C PRO A 733 -15.84 -23.38 -14.17
N LYS A 734 -15.78 -24.36 -15.08
CA LYS A 734 -14.86 -25.51 -14.98
C LYS A 734 -13.39 -25.18 -15.29
N ASN A 735 -13.14 -24.21 -16.18
CA ASN A 735 -11.82 -23.94 -16.75
C ASN A 735 -11.30 -22.59 -16.27
N ILE A 736 -10.36 -22.62 -15.33
CA ILE A 736 -9.60 -21.46 -14.88
C ILE A 736 -8.28 -21.40 -15.63
N ARG A 737 -7.89 -20.19 -16.06
CA ARG A 737 -6.63 -19.90 -16.76
C ARG A 737 -5.42 -20.29 -15.91
N GLU A 738 -4.36 -20.74 -16.58
CA GLU A 738 -3.07 -20.99 -15.93
C GLU A 738 -2.39 -19.66 -15.57
N GLY A 739 -1.72 -19.60 -14.41
CA GLY A 739 -1.14 -18.35 -13.90
C GLY A 739 -2.17 -17.42 -13.23
N CYS A 740 -3.33 -17.96 -12.85
CA CYS A 740 -4.37 -17.29 -12.08
C CYS A 740 -3.83 -16.58 -10.81
N MET A 741 -4.36 -15.39 -10.54
CA MET A 741 -3.93 -14.46 -9.49
C MET A 741 -4.68 -14.61 -8.15
N PHE A 742 -5.67 -15.50 -8.03
CA PHE A 742 -6.46 -15.62 -6.80
C PHE A 742 -5.57 -15.87 -5.58
N GLN A 743 -5.73 -15.03 -4.57
CA GLN A 743 -5.27 -15.23 -3.19
C GLN A 743 -6.44 -15.57 -2.27
N THR A 744 -7.63 -15.01 -2.52
CA THR A 744 -8.82 -15.25 -1.70
C THR A 744 -10.07 -15.41 -2.56
N ILE A 745 -10.81 -16.48 -2.31
CA ILE A 745 -12.14 -16.70 -2.85
C ILE A 745 -13.08 -16.98 -1.67
N ASP A 746 -14.09 -16.13 -1.50
CA ASP A 746 -15.13 -16.27 -0.49
C ASP A 746 -16.52 -16.26 -1.14
N LEU A 747 -17.15 -17.42 -1.17
CA LEU A 747 -18.49 -17.69 -1.70
C LEU A 747 -19.45 -18.16 -0.61
N ASN A 748 -19.09 -17.99 0.66
CA ASN A 748 -19.83 -18.54 1.79
C ASN A 748 -21.29 -18.04 1.82
N SER A 749 -22.23 -18.86 2.28
CA SER A 749 -23.65 -18.48 2.45
C SER A 749 -24.28 -18.04 1.13
N ASN A 750 -24.34 -18.97 0.17
CA ASN A 750 -24.98 -18.81 -1.13
C ASN A 750 -25.75 -20.09 -1.49
N ARG A 751 -26.17 -20.25 -2.75
CA ARG A 751 -26.92 -21.40 -3.28
C ARG A 751 -26.18 -22.07 -4.44
N ILE A 752 -24.84 -22.08 -4.40
CA ILE A 752 -23.99 -22.67 -5.43
C ILE A 752 -24.16 -24.19 -5.42
N ILE A 753 -24.26 -24.79 -6.60
CA ILE A 753 -24.45 -26.23 -6.82
C ILE A 753 -23.32 -26.82 -7.69
N GLY A 754 -23.29 -28.14 -7.79
CA GLY A 754 -22.34 -28.86 -8.64
C GLY A 754 -21.01 -29.15 -7.93
N LYS A 755 -19.93 -29.26 -8.71
CA LYS A 755 -18.58 -29.65 -8.23
C LYS A 755 -17.64 -28.46 -8.19
N LEU A 756 -16.60 -28.55 -7.35
CA LEU A 756 -15.53 -27.54 -7.35
C LEU A 756 -14.71 -27.65 -8.65
N PRO A 757 -14.32 -26.52 -9.29
CA PRO A 757 -13.47 -26.56 -10.47
C PRO A 757 -12.08 -27.11 -10.14
N ARG A 758 -11.72 -28.29 -10.66
CA ARG A 758 -10.38 -28.89 -10.46
C ARG A 758 -9.24 -28.00 -10.95
N SER A 759 -9.53 -27.11 -11.89
CA SER A 759 -8.57 -26.12 -12.42
C SER A 759 -8.15 -25.06 -11.38
N LEU A 760 -8.82 -24.95 -10.23
CA LEU A 760 -8.35 -24.15 -9.09
C LEU A 760 -6.94 -24.55 -8.63
N SER A 761 -6.53 -25.80 -8.84
CA SER A 761 -5.16 -26.28 -8.57
C SER A 761 -4.05 -25.54 -9.35
N LYS A 762 -4.42 -24.80 -10.41
CA LYS A 762 -3.52 -23.94 -11.19
C LYS A 762 -3.25 -22.59 -10.54
N CYS A 763 -4.06 -22.17 -9.56
CA CYS A 763 -3.94 -20.89 -8.85
C CYS A 763 -2.93 -21.00 -7.70
N LYS A 764 -1.63 -20.92 -8.00
CA LYS A 764 -0.56 -21.16 -7.00
C LYS A 764 -0.51 -20.13 -5.88
N SER A 765 -1.11 -18.96 -6.05
CA SER A 765 -1.17 -17.88 -5.05
C SER A 765 -2.33 -18.02 -4.05
N LEU A 766 -3.22 -19.01 -4.21
CA LEU A 766 -4.43 -19.12 -3.39
C LEU A 766 -4.09 -19.46 -1.93
N GLU A 767 -4.52 -18.59 -1.01
CA GLU A 767 -4.33 -18.72 0.43
C GLU A 767 -5.62 -19.04 1.18
N VAL A 768 -6.74 -18.46 0.74
CA VAL A 768 -8.04 -18.60 1.41
C VAL A 768 -9.09 -19.08 0.42
N LEU A 769 -9.70 -20.22 0.73
CA LEU A 769 -10.84 -20.77 0.01
C LEU A 769 -12.00 -21.00 0.97
N ASP A 770 -13.01 -20.14 0.89
CA ASP A 770 -14.25 -20.25 1.67
C ASP A 770 -15.44 -20.52 0.75
N MET A 771 -15.93 -21.75 0.79
CA MET A 771 -17.07 -22.26 0.01
C MET A 771 -18.21 -22.72 0.94
N GLY A 772 -18.18 -22.32 2.21
CA GLY A 772 -19.13 -22.79 3.23
C GLY A 772 -20.59 -22.45 2.94
N ASN A 773 -21.52 -23.14 3.57
CA ASN A 773 -22.97 -22.87 3.51
C ASN A 773 -23.50 -22.72 2.08
N ASN A 774 -23.36 -23.78 1.29
CA ASN A 774 -23.81 -23.87 -0.10
C ASN A 774 -24.48 -25.25 -0.35
N GLN A 775 -24.74 -25.59 -1.61
CA GLN A 775 -25.33 -26.86 -2.05
C GLN A 775 -24.37 -27.65 -2.94
N ILE A 776 -23.06 -27.56 -2.66
CA ILE A 776 -22.00 -28.20 -3.46
C ILE A 776 -22.00 -29.70 -3.16
N LEU A 777 -22.07 -30.51 -4.22
CA LEU A 777 -22.04 -31.96 -4.18
C LEU A 777 -20.77 -32.44 -4.89
N ASP A 778 -19.77 -32.81 -4.11
CA ASP A 778 -18.48 -33.30 -4.62
C ASP A 778 -17.79 -34.23 -3.63
N SER A 779 -16.78 -34.97 -4.09
CA SER A 779 -15.87 -35.65 -3.19
C SER A 779 -14.95 -34.65 -2.48
N PHE A 780 -14.42 -34.98 -1.29
CA PHE A 780 -13.38 -34.17 -0.64
C PHE A 780 -12.25 -33.82 -1.62
N PRO A 781 -11.90 -32.53 -1.80
CA PRO A 781 -10.98 -32.08 -2.85
C PRO A 781 -9.52 -32.29 -2.47
N SER A 782 -9.07 -33.56 -2.39
CA SER A 782 -7.70 -33.94 -2.04
C SER A 782 -6.64 -33.35 -2.99
N TRP A 783 -7.02 -33.04 -4.23
CA TRP A 783 -6.19 -32.38 -5.23
C TRP A 783 -5.77 -30.94 -4.85
N LEU A 784 -6.45 -30.29 -3.89
CA LEU A 784 -5.99 -29.03 -3.30
C LEU A 784 -4.74 -29.20 -2.43
N GLY A 785 -4.42 -30.43 -2.01
CA GLY A 785 -3.31 -30.67 -1.09
C GLY A 785 -1.94 -30.36 -1.67
N ASN A 786 -1.79 -30.31 -3.00
CA ASN A 786 -0.52 -29.90 -3.63
C ASN A 786 -0.32 -28.36 -3.68
N MET A 787 -1.16 -27.59 -2.99
CA MET A 787 -1.09 -26.12 -2.95
C MET A 787 -0.41 -25.66 -1.66
N SER A 788 0.88 -25.32 -1.75
CA SER A 788 1.70 -24.95 -0.60
C SER A 788 1.29 -23.64 0.09
N ASN A 789 0.66 -22.72 -0.66
CA ASN A 789 0.23 -21.42 -0.13
C ASN A 789 -1.17 -21.46 0.51
N LEU A 790 -1.94 -22.54 0.32
CA LEU A 790 -3.28 -22.64 0.86
C LEU A 790 -3.23 -22.76 2.39
N ARG A 791 -3.82 -21.79 3.08
CA ARG A 791 -3.80 -21.63 4.54
C ARG A 791 -5.17 -21.86 5.17
N VAL A 792 -6.23 -21.44 4.50
CA VAL A 792 -7.60 -21.51 5.02
C VAL A 792 -8.48 -22.27 4.04
N LEU A 793 -9.13 -23.33 4.53
CA LEU A 793 -10.08 -24.13 3.78
C LEU A 793 -11.39 -24.28 4.57
N ILE A 794 -12.45 -23.66 4.08
CA ILE A 794 -13.80 -23.74 4.68
C ILE A 794 -14.75 -24.33 3.64
N LEU A 795 -15.23 -25.54 3.91
CA LEU A 795 -16.19 -26.28 3.08
C LEU A 795 -17.49 -26.62 3.84
N ARG A 796 -17.67 -26.05 5.03
CA ARG A 796 -18.76 -26.39 5.94
C ARG A 796 -20.16 -26.32 5.32
N SER A 797 -21.12 -27.06 5.84
CA SER A 797 -22.54 -26.98 5.46
C SER A 797 -22.74 -27.11 3.94
N ASN A 798 -22.31 -28.25 3.39
CA ASN A 798 -22.43 -28.61 1.98
C ASN A 798 -22.78 -30.12 1.89
N GLN A 799 -22.64 -30.72 0.70
CA GLN A 799 -22.86 -32.16 0.46
C GLN A 799 -21.55 -32.87 0.08
N PHE A 800 -20.41 -32.46 0.66
CA PHE A 800 -19.14 -33.14 0.38
C PHE A 800 -19.14 -34.56 0.96
N TYR A 801 -18.62 -35.53 0.20
CA TYR A 801 -18.58 -36.94 0.61
C TYR A 801 -17.22 -37.60 0.37
N GLY A 802 -17.07 -38.84 0.84
CA GLY A 802 -15.83 -39.60 0.76
C GLY A 802 -14.91 -39.38 1.95
N SER A 803 -13.72 -39.97 1.90
CA SER A 803 -12.74 -39.90 2.98
C SER A 803 -11.81 -38.71 2.86
N VAL A 804 -11.43 -38.17 4.01
CA VAL A 804 -10.42 -37.11 4.14
C VAL A 804 -9.06 -37.78 4.32
N GLY A 805 -8.13 -37.52 3.41
CA GLY A 805 -6.80 -38.12 3.46
C GLY A 805 -6.04 -38.01 2.14
N LEU A 806 -4.89 -38.67 2.10
CA LEU A 806 -4.02 -38.73 0.93
C LEU A 806 -4.72 -39.49 -0.23
N PRO A 807 -4.47 -39.10 -1.49
CA PRO A 807 -4.87 -39.91 -2.64
C PRO A 807 -4.29 -41.32 -2.52
N THR A 808 -5.03 -42.35 -2.97
CA THR A 808 -4.60 -43.75 -2.97
C THR A 808 -3.33 -44.03 -3.79
N GLU A 809 -2.88 -43.08 -4.61
CA GLU A 809 -1.71 -43.18 -5.51
C GLU A 809 -0.59 -42.15 -5.22
N SER A 810 -0.57 -41.50 -4.04
CA SER A 810 0.44 -40.46 -3.76
C SER A 810 1.80 -41.03 -3.34
N ASP A 811 2.88 -40.59 -3.98
CA ASP A 811 4.26 -40.85 -3.57
C ASP A 811 4.50 -40.38 -2.12
N ALA A 812 5.17 -41.24 -1.34
CA ALA A 812 5.45 -41.06 0.08
C ALA A 812 6.31 -39.82 0.42
N THR A 813 6.81 -39.09 -0.59
CA THR A 813 7.66 -37.90 -0.47
C THR A 813 6.93 -36.58 -0.71
N SER A 814 5.67 -36.60 -1.13
CA SER A 814 4.91 -35.40 -1.48
C SER A 814 4.25 -34.72 -0.26
N LYS A 815 4.57 -33.44 -0.03
CA LYS A 815 4.05 -32.63 1.09
C LYS A 815 2.64 -32.10 0.81
N TYR A 816 1.61 -32.85 1.19
CA TYR A 816 0.20 -32.48 0.99
C TYR A 816 -0.35 -31.62 2.14
N PHE A 817 -1.03 -30.50 1.84
CA PHE A 817 -1.70 -29.61 2.80
C PHE A 817 -0.79 -29.03 3.90
N SER A 818 0.53 -28.96 3.67
CA SER A 818 1.49 -28.47 4.68
C SER A 818 1.24 -27.04 5.15
N GLY A 819 0.68 -26.19 4.28
CA GLY A 819 0.35 -24.79 4.57
C GLY A 819 -0.94 -24.55 5.36
N LEU A 820 -1.81 -25.56 5.53
CA LEU A 820 -3.14 -25.36 6.14
C LEU A 820 -3.06 -25.04 7.63
N GLN A 821 -3.78 -24.00 8.03
CA GLN A 821 -3.90 -23.53 9.40
C GLN A 821 -5.34 -23.47 9.92
N ILE A 822 -6.33 -23.29 9.06
CA ILE A 822 -7.74 -23.32 9.43
C ILE A 822 -8.46 -24.28 8.49
N ILE A 823 -9.09 -25.30 9.07
CA ILE A 823 -9.81 -26.35 8.36
C ILE A 823 -11.21 -26.42 8.96
N ASP A 824 -12.24 -26.11 8.17
CA ASP A 824 -13.64 -26.24 8.58
C ASP A 824 -14.41 -27.05 7.54
N LEU A 825 -14.67 -28.31 7.88
CA LEU A 825 -15.38 -29.29 7.06
C LEU A 825 -16.73 -29.67 7.68
N ALA A 826 -17.20 -28.91 8.68
CA ALA A 826 -18.36 -29.28 9.48
C ALA A 826 -19.64 -29.44 8.65
N SER A 827 -20.60 -30.24 9.10
CA SER A 827 -21.93 -30.37 8.46
C SER A 827 -21.85 -30.78 6.99
N ASN A 828 -21.24 -31.93 6.72
CA ASN A 828 -21.14 -32.54 5.39
C ASN A 828 -21.48 -34.05 5.48
N ASN A 829 -21.27 -34.80 4.40
CA ASN A 829 -21.46 -36.25 4.32
C ASN A 829 -20.11 -36.99 4.19
N LEU A 830 -19.06 -36.46 4.80
CA LEU A 830 -17.71 -37.04 4.79
C LEU A 830 -17.66 -38.27 5.68
N SER A 831 -16.95 -39.31 5.27
CA SER A 831 -16.99 -40.62 5.94
C SER A 831 -15.65 -41.34 5.92
N GLY A 832 -15.56 -42.45 6.65
CA GLY A 832 -14.35 -43.26 6.76
C GLY A 832 -13.46 -42.87 7.93
N SER A 833 -12.36 -43.60 8.11
CA SER A 833 -11.42 -43.38 9.21
C SER A 833 -10.38 -42.33 8.88
N LEU A 834 -10.16 -41.39 9.80
CA LEU A 834 -9.08 -40.40 9.67
C LEU A 834 -7.71 -41.09 9.75
N GLN A 835 -6.88 -40.87 8.72
CA GLN A 835 -5.56 -41.51 8.66
C GLN A 835 -4.51 -40.73 9.43
N SER A 836 -3.64 -41.43 10.17
CA SER A 836 -2.54 -40.84 10.92
C SER A 836 -1.67 -39.91 10.07
N LYS A 837 -1.35 -40.35 8.84
CA LYS A 837 -0.51 -39.61 7.88
C LYS A 837 -1.08 -38.25 7.47
N TRP A 838 -2.40 -38.07 7.51
CA TRP A 838 -2.99 -36.79 7.12
C TRP A 838 -2.61 -35.68 8.11
N PHE A 839 -2.74 -35.96 9.41
CA PHE A 839 -2.29 -35.04 10.46
C PHE A 839 -0.77 -34.83 10.43
N GLU A 840 0.00 -35.85 10.03
CA GLU A 840 1.46 -35.75 9.93
C GLU A 840 1.95 -34.79 8.85
N ASN A 841 1.10 -34.45 7.89
CA ASN A 841 1.46 -33.53 6.83
C ASN A 841 1.05 -32.07 7.09
N LEU A 842 0.29 -31.77 8.16
CA LEU A 842 -0.14 -30.41 8.53
C LEU A 842 1.00 -29.64 9.23
N GLU A 843 2.13 -29.48 8.55
CA GLU A 843 3.39 -28.95 9.10
C GLU A 843 3.21 -27.59 9.81
N THR A 844 2.45 -26.66 9.24
CA THR A 844 2.23 -25.32 9.82
C THR A 844 1.44 -25.32 11.13
N MET A 845 0.73 -26.40 11.47
CA MET A 845 0.05 -26.57 12.76
C MET A 845 0.95 -27.25 13.81
N MET A 846 2.16 -27.67 13.45
CA MET A 846 3.12 -28.31 14.36
C MET A 846 4.17 -27.34 14.91
N ILE A 847 4.17 -26.08 14.46
CA ILE A 847 5.17 -25.06 14.80
C ILE A 847 4.47 -23.88 15.48
N ASN A 848 4.95 -23.49 16.65
CA ASN A 848 4.56 -22.23 17.30
C ASN A 848 5.41 -21.10 16.71
N SER A 849 4.81 -20.18 15.96
CA SER A 849 5.50 -18.99 15.43
C SER A 849 5.07 -17.73 16.19
N ASP A 850 6.03 -16.97 16.73
CA ASP A 850 5.76 -15.75 17.51
C ASP A 850 5.60 -14.49 16.64
N GLN A 851 5.86 -14.57 15.32
CA GLN A 851 5.64 -13.48 14.36
C GLN A 851 4.27 -13.63 13.69
N GLY A 852 3.27 -12.90 14.19
CA GLY A 852 1.89 -12.93 13.68
C GLY A 852 1.67 -11.98 12.52
N ASP A 853 1.94 -12.47 11.30
CA ASP A 853 1.61 -11.75 10.07
C ASP A 853 0.10 -11.76 9.81
N VAL A 854 -0.40 -10.70 9.18
CA VAL A 854 -1.80 -10.59 8.74
C VAL A 854 -1.91 -11.05 7.29
N LEU A 855 -2.78 -12.02 7.00
CA LEU A 855 -3.07 -12.42 5.62
C LEU A 855 -3.82 -11.31 4.88
N GLY A 856 -3.27 -10.87 3.74
CA GLY A 856 -3.82 -9.78 2.94
C GLY A 856 -2.90 -9.36 1.79
N ILE A 857 -3.31 -8.34 1.04
CA ILE A 857 -2.49 -7.72 -0.03
C ILE A 857 -1.93 -6.41 0.49
N GLN A 858 -0.64 -6.20 0.28
CA GLN A 858 -0.01 -4.89 0.35
C GLN A 858 -0.24 -4.21 -1.01
N GLY A 859 -1.27 -3.37 -1.12
CA GLY A 859 -1.63 -2.76 -2.40
C GLY A 859 -0.48 -1.90 -2.93
N ILE A 860 -0.33 -1.86 -4.26
CA ILE A 860 0.68 -1.07 -4.98
C ILE A 860 0.59 0.43 -4.59
N TYR A 861 -0.58 0.89 -4.14
CA TYR A 861 -0.84 2.25 -3.67
C TYR A 861 -1.26 2.29 -2.19
N LYS A 862 -0.28 2.27 -1.27
CA LYS A 862 -0.33 2.67 0.16
C LYS A 862 -1.56 2.23 1.00
N GLY A 863 -2.07 1.01 0.83
CA GLY A 863 -3.08 0.43 1.72
C GLY A 863 -2.99 -1.10 1.80
N LEU A 864 -3.04 -1.65 3.02
CA LEU A 864 -3.18 -3.10 3.25
C LEU A 864 -4.66 -3.48 3.18
N TYR A 865 -5.07 -4.27 2.19
CA TYR A 865 -6.37 -4.94 2.25
C TYR A 865 -6.23 -6.20 3.11
N GLN A 866 -7.06 -6.30 4.14
CA GLN A 866 -6.99 -7.39 5.12
C GLN A 866 -8.09 -8.40 4.86
N ASN A 867 -7.74 -9.69 4.85
CA ASN A 867 -8.74 -10.74 4.78
C ASN A 867 -9.52 -10.81 6.10
N ASN A 868 -10.83 -10.90 5.97
CA ASN A 868 -11.74 -11.19 7.07
C ASN A 868 -12.37 -12.56 6.82
N MET A 869 -12.76 -13.24 7.89
CA MET A 869 -13.42 -14.54 7.82
C MET A 869 -14.34 -14.74 9.02
N ILE A 870 -15.27 -15.68 8.91
CA ILE A 870 -16.09 -16.13 10.05
C ILE A 870 -15.78 -17.60 10.28
N VAL A 871 -15.47 -17.97 11.52
CA VAL A 871 -15.32 -19.37 11.96
C VAL A 871 -16.11 -19.59 13.23
N THR A 872 -16.65 -20.80 13.40
CA THR A 872 -17.27 -21.17 14.67
C THR A 872 -16.17 -21.57 15.67
N PHE A 873 -15.92 -20.73 16.68
CA PHE A 873 -14.93 -20.99 17.73
C PHE A 873 -15.58 -20.84 19.10
N LYS A 874 -15.31 -21.78 20.01
CA LYS A 874 -15.89 -21.80 21.37
C LYS A 874 -17.43 -21.77 21.39
N GLY A 875 -18.07 -22.30 20.34
CA GLY A 875 -19.53 -22.33 20.20
C GLY A 875 -20.17 -21.05 19.64
N PHE A 876 -19.37 -20.07 19.21
CA PHE A 876 -19.86 -18.83 18.59
C PHE A 876 -19.26 -18.63 17.20
N ASP A 877 -20.03 -18.04 16.29
CA ASP A 877 -19.50 -17.55 15.01
C ASP A 877 -18.71 -16.26 15.24
N LEU A 878 -17.39 -16.36 15.14
CA LEU A 878 -16.47 -15.24 15.34
C LEU A 878 -16.04 -14.66 13.99
N MET A 879 -16.28 -13.37 13.81
CA MET A 879 -15.75 -12.62 12.68
C MET A 879 -14.33 -12.12 12.98
N PHE A 880 -13.35 -12.71 12.32
CA PHE A 880 -11.98 -12.20 12.29
C PHE A 880 -11.90 -11.07 11.27
N THR A 881 -11.64 -9.84 11.72
CA THR A 881 -11.40 -8.69 10.83
C THR A 881 -10.00 -8.73 10.21
N LYS A 882 -9.09 -9.52 10.80
CA LYS A 882 -7.74 -9.83 10.31
C LYS A 882 -7.42 -11.29 10.60
N ILE A 883 -7.00 -12.05 9.58
CA ILE A 883 -6.56 -13.42 9.77
C ILE A 883 -5.07 -13.39 10.13
N LEU A 884 -4.74 -13.73 11.38
CA LEU A 884 -3.36 -13.88 11.82
C LEU A 884 -2.83 -15.26 11.44
N THR A 885 -1.56 -15.35 11.03
CA THR A 885 -0.88 -16.62 10.78
C THR A 885 -0.69 -17.47 12.03
N THR A 886 -0.98 -16.94 13.22
CA THR A 886 -0.86 -17.65 14.50
C THR A 886 -2.09 -18.50 14.86
N PHE A 887 -3.29 -18.12 14.41
CA PHE A 887 -4.52 -18.81 14.81
C PHE A 887 -4.71 -20.12 14.02
N LYS A 888 -4.85 -21.25 14.74
CA LYS A 888 -4.97 -22.59 14.15
C LYS A 888 -6.22 -23.33 14.62
N MET A 889 -6.98 -23.92 13.70
CA MET A 889 -8.24 -24.60 14.03
C MET A 889 -8.56 -25.76 13.08
N ILE A 890 -9.19 -26.80 13.63
CA ILE A 890 -9.82 -27.90 12.88
C ILE A 890 -11.26 -28.11 13.38
N ASP A 891 -12.24 -28.02 12.48
CA ASP A 891 -13.63 -28.43 12.69
C ASP A 891 -14.04 -29.50 11.67
N LEU A 892 -14.36 -30.70 12.17
CA LEU A 892 -14.83 -31.87 11.41
C LEU A 892 -16.24 -32.31 11.85
N SER A 893 -16.93 -31.47 12.63
CA SER A 893 -18.16 -31.86 13.30
C SER A 893 -19.31 -32.16 12.34
N ASN A 894 -20.31 -32.92 12.80
CA ASN A 894 -21.53 -33.19 12.05
C ASN A 894 -21.25 -33.82 10.67
N ASN A 895 -20.58 -34.97 10.68
CA ASN A 895 -20.22 -35.79 9.52
C ASN A 895 -20.41 -37.28 9.86
N ASP A 896 -20.01 -38.18 8.96
CA ASP A 896 -20.07 -39.65 9.12
C ASP A 896 -18.69 -40.29 9.36
N PHE A 897 -17.73 -39.56 9.94
CA PHE A 897 -16.40 -40.11 10.25
C PHE A 897 -16.49 -41.24 11.27
N ASN A 898 -15.67 -42.28 11.10
CA ASN A 898 -15.67 -43.47 11.97
C ASN A 898 -14.26 -43.93 12.34
N GLY A 899 -14.19 -45.01 13.13
CA GLY A 899 -12.92 -45.55 13.62
C GLY A 899 -12.33 -44.72 14.76
N ALA A 900 -11.09 -45.04 15.15
CA ALA A 900 -10.41 -44.36 16.24
C ALA A 900 -9.82 -43.01 15.81
N ILE A 901 -9.80 -42.04 16.73
CA ILE A 901 -9.06 -40.78 16.55
C ILE A 901 -7.56 -41.11 16.58
N PRO A 902 -6.76 -40.76 15.55
CA PRO A 902 -5.33 -41.08 15.53
C PRO A 902 -4.51 -40.36 16.61
N GLU A 903 -3.52 -41.04 17.20
CA GLU A 903 -2.57 -40.46 18.15
C GLU A 903 -1.71 -39.33 17.53
N SER A 904 -1.58 -39.30 16.20
CA SER A 904 -0.82 -38.26 15.48
C SER A 904 -1.43 -36.85 15.61
N ILE A 905 -2.68 -36.72 16.06
CA ILE A 905 -3.30 -35.42 16.36
C ILE A 905 -2.49 -34.63 17.39
N GLY A 906 -1.80 -35.31 18.32
CA GLY A 906 -0.95 -34.68 19.31
C GLY A 906 0.35 -34.08 18.75
N LYS A 907 0.61 -34.18 17.44
CA LYS A 907 1.69 -33.46 16.76
C LYS A 907 1.31 -32.00 16.46
N LEU A 908 0.02 -31.66 16.42
CA LEU A 908 -0.48 -30.33 16.05
C LEU A 908 -0.42 -29.33 17.21
N ILE A 909 0.75 -29.18 17.83
CA ILE A 909 0.92 -28.46 19.10
C ILE A 909 0.49 -26.98 19.09
N ALA A 910 0.33 -26.37 17.91
CA ALA A 910 -0.11 -24.99 17.73
C ALA A 910 -1.64 -24.84 17.64
N LEU A 911 -2.41 -25.93 17.77
CA LEU A 911 -3.87 -25.92 17.59
C LEU A 911 -4.58 -25.18 18.73
N HIS A 912 -5.47 -24.25 18.38
CA HIS A 912 -6.28 -23.48 19.33
C HIS A 912 -7.71 -24.05 19.47
N GLY A 913 -8.27 -24.61 18.40
CA GLY A 913 -9.61 -25.20 18.41
C GLY A 913 -9.67 -26.56 17.70
N LEU A 914 -10.32 -27.53 18.34
CA LEU A 914 -10.60 -28.85 17.79
C LEU A 914 -12.06 -29.24 18.04
N ASN A 915 -12.82 -29.43 16.97
CA ASN A 915 -14.19 -29.92 17.02
C ASN A 915 -14.35 -31.16 16.14
N MET A 916 -14.66 -32.30 16.75
CA MET A 916 -14.92 -33.59 16.09
C MET A 916 -16.27 -34.17 16.51
N SER A 917 -17.15 -33.33 17.06
CA SER A 917 -18.44 -33.73 17.60
C SER A 917 -19.41 -34.24 16.52
N ARG A 918 -20.48 -34.94 16.91
CA ARG A 918 -21.54 -35.42 16.00
C ARG A 918 -20.97 -36.24 14.83
N ASN A 919 -20.24 -37.29 15.17
CA ASN A 919 -19.67 -38.25 14.23
C ASN A 919 -19.88 -39.68 14.77
N SER A 920 -19.23 -40.66 14.16
CA SER A 920 -19.23 -42.07 14.60
C SER A 920 -17.85 -42.53 15.08
N PHE A 921 -17.04 -41.65 15.67
CA PHE A 921 -15.72 -42.02 16.20
C PHE A 921 -15.84 -43.03 17.34
N THR A 922 -14.98 -44.05 17.34
CA THR A 922 -14.94 -45.16 18.31
C THR A 922 -13.59 -45.24 19.01
N GLY A 923 -13.44 -46.16 19.98
CA GLY A 923 -12.20 -46.34 20.72
C GLY A 923 -11.96 -45.24 21.75
N ARG A 924 -10.73 -45.15 22.27
CA ARG A 924 -10.37 -44.21 23.34
C ARG A 924 -10.06 -42.80 22.83
N ILE A 925 -10.19 -41.82 23.71
CA ILE A 925 -9.62 -40.47 23.48
C ILE A 925 -8.08 -40.57 23.51
N PRO A 926 -7.36 -40.11 22.49
CA PRO A 926 -5.90 -40.17 22.47
C PRO A 926 -5.25 -39.37 23.59
N SER A 927 -4.40 -40.01 24.41
CA SER A 927 -3.63 -39.34 25.47
C SER A 927 -2.75 -38.19 24.94
N LYS A 928 -2.32 -38.29 23.67
CA LYS A 928 -1.47 -37.28 23.02
C LYS A 928 -2.17 -35.92 22.81
N ILE A 929 -3.51 -35.84 22.94
CA ILE A 929 -4.22 -34.54 22.96
C ILE A 929 -3.73 -33.66 24.11
N GLY A 930 -3.28 -34.23 25.23
CA GLY A 930 -2.69 -33.48 26.34
C GLY A 930 -1.43 -32.68 26.00
N LYS A 931 -0.83 -32.91 24.81
CA LYS A 931 0.31 -32.12 24.30
C LYS A 931 -0.09 -30.81 23.63
N LEU A 932 -1.36 -30.60 23.33
CA LEU A 932 -1.86 -29.43 22.59
C LEU A 932 -2.02 -28.22 23.53
N VAL A 933 -0.91 -27.71 24.08
CA VAL A 933 -0.93 -26.70 25.16
C VAL A 933 -1.58 -25.37 24.78
N GLN A 934 -1.71 -25.07 23.49
CA GLN A 934 -2.42 -23.89 22.97
C GLN A 934 -3.93 -24.11 22.80
N LEU A 935 -4.45 -25.31 23.07
CA LEU A 935 -5.84 -25.66 22.80
C LEU A 935 -6.79 -24.96 23.79
N GLU A 936 -7.69 -24.15 23.25
CA GLU A 936 -8.69 -23.38 24.00
C GLU A 936 -10.10 -23.95 23.89
N SER A 937 -10.38 -24.75 22.85
CA SER A 937 -11.70 -25.33 22.62
C SER A 937 -11.59 -26.77 22.14
N LEU A 938 -12.19 -27.71 22.88
CA LEU A 938 -12.25 -29.13 22.54
C LEU A 938 -13.69 -29.66 22.62
N ASP A 939 -14.25 -30.08 21.50
CA ASP A 939 -15.55 -30.75 21.44
C ASP A 939 -15.46 -32.12 20.74
N LEU A 940 -15.68 -33.18 21.51
CA LEU A 940 -15.73 -34.58 21.06
C LEU A 940 -17.12 -35.21 21.31
N SER A 941 -18.13 -34.40 21.62
CA SER A 941 -19.45 -34.87 22.02
C SER A 941 -20.20 -35.59 20.90
N LEU A 942 -21.24 -36.36 21.26
CA LEU A 942 -22.10 -37.06 20.30
C LEU A 942 -21.29 -37.97 19.35
N ASN A 943 -20.53 -38.88 19.95
CA ASN A 943 -19.72 -39.90 19.27
C ASN A 943 -19.90 -41.26 19.97
N GLN A 944 -19.09 -42.26 19.61
CA GLN A 944 -19.08 -43.59 20.21
C GLN A 944 -17.76 -43.87 20.95
N LEU A 945 -17.10 -42.82 21.47
CA LEU A 945 -15.82 -42.94 22.18
C LEU A 945 -16.02 -43.69 23.50
N SER A 946 -15.06 -44.52 23.88
CA SER A 946 -15.11 -45.41 25.04
C SER A 946 -13.84 -45.31 25.89
N GLU A 947 -13.72 -46.16 26.91
CA GLU A 947 -12.61 -46.16 27.88
C GLU A 947 -12.57 -44.90 28.77
N ALA A 948 -11.47 -44.73 29.52
CA ALA A 948 -11.27 -43.61 30.43
C ALA A 948 -10.85 -42.35 29.70
N ILE A 949 -11.25 -41.19 30.23
CA ILE A 949 -10.72 -39.90 29.81
C ILE A 949 -9.25 -39.83 30.26
N PRO A 950 -8.27 -39.62 29.35
CA PRO A 950 -6.85 -39.62 29.73
C PRO A 950 -6.52 -38.52 30.72
N GLN A 951 -5.71 -38.83 31.73
CA GLN A 951 -5.29 -37.87 32.76
C GLN A 951 -4.45 -36.73 32.17
N GLU A 952 -3.80 -36.97 31.03
CA GLU A 952 -3.02 -35.98 30.28
C GLU A 952 -3.88 -34.80 29.79
N LEU A 953 -5.20 -34.94 29.62
CA LEU A 953 -6.04 -33.80 29.24
C LEU A 953 -6.13 -32.75 30.36
N ALA A 954 -5.86 -33.13 31.62
CA ALA A 954 -5.85 -32.20 32.75
C ALA A 954 -4.68 -31.20 32.70
N SER A 955 -3.66 -31.42 31.84
CA SER A 955 -2.55 -30.47 31.65
C SER A 955 -2.84 -29.34 30.66
N LEU A 956 -4.01 -29.33 30.01
CA LEU A 956 -4.41 -28.29 29.06
C LEU A 956 -4.92 -27.06 29.80
N THR A 957 -4.00 -26.20 30.25
CA THR A 957 -4.32 -25.02 31.06
C THR A 957 -5.06 -23.91 30.29
N SER A 958 -4.90 -23.84 28.97
CA SER A 958 -5.55 -22.83 28.11
C SER A 958 -6.99 -23.19 27.72
N LEU A 959 -7.45 -24.40 28.08
CA LEU A 959 -8.72 -24.95 27.62
C LEU A 959 -9.91 -24.20 28.24
N ALA A 960 -10.61 -23.39 27.46
CA ALA A 960 -11.76 -22.61 27.91
C ALA A 960 -13.10 -23.34 27.70
N ILE A 961 -13.18 -24.21 26.69
CA ILE A 961 -14.40 -24.99 26.37
C ILE A 961 -14.03 -26.46 26.23
N LEU A 962 -14.76 -27.31 26.96
CA LEU A 962 -14.69 -28.76 26.87
C LEU A 962 -16.09 -29.36 26.77
N ASN A 963 -16.29 -30.24 25.79
CA ASN A 963 -17.52 -31.03 25.68
C ASN A 963 -17.21 -32.47 25.24
N LEU A 964 -17.48 -33.43 26.13
CA LEU A 964 -17.30 -34.87 25.94
C LEU A 964 -18.63 -35.62 26.07
N SER A 965 -19.75 -34.90 26.10
CA SER A 965 -21.07 -35.46 26.37
C SER A 965 -21.53 -36.44 25.29
N TYR A 966 -22.47 -37.32 25.63
CA TYR A 966 -23.08 -38.31 24.75
C TYR A 966 -22.04 -39.17 24.01
N ASN A 967 -21.23 -39.88 24.81
CA ASN A 967 -20.28 -40.90 24.39
C ASN A 967 -20.47 -42.16 25.28
N ASN A 968 -19.56 -43.14 25.18
CA ASN A 968 -19.52 -44.35 26.00
C ASN A 968 -18.31 -44.35 26.98
N LEU A 969 -17.91 -43.17 27.48
CA LEU A 969 -16.75 -43.01 28.36
C LEU A 969 -17.01 -43.59 29.75
N THR A 970 -15.93 -44.07 30.39
CA THR A 970 -15.97 -44.81 31.66
C THR A 970 -14.89 -44.31 32.63
N GLY A 971 -14.97 -44.67 33.91
CA GLY A 971 -13.91 -44.37 34.88
C GLY A 971 -13.99 -42.95 35.48
N GLN A 972 -12.94 -42.58 36.20
CA GLN A 972 -12.90 -41.32 36.93
C GLN A 972 -12.58 -40.15 36.00
N ILE A 973 -13.30 -39.04 36.17
CA ILE A 973 -13.02 -37.76 35.49
C ILE A 973 -11.64 -37.21 35.98
N PRO A 974 -10.69 -36.91 35.08
CA PRO A 974 -9.39 -36.34 35.43
C PRO A 974 -9.49 -35.12 36.32
N GLN A 975 -8.54 -35.00 37.24
CA GLN A 975 -8.47 -33.87 38.16
C GLN A 975 -7.37 -32.90 37.71
N GLY A 976 -7.70 -31.63 37.55
CA GLY A 976 -6.79 -30.53 37.22
C GLY A 976 -7.49 -29.18 37.37
N PRO A 977 -6.77 -28.07 37.60
CA PRO A 977 -7.38 -26.77 37.91
C PRO A 977 -8.39 -26.31 36.85
N GLN A 978 -8.00 -26.36 35.57
CA GLN A 978 -8.87 -26.00 34.45
C GLN A 978 -9.93 -27.08 34.18
N PHE A 979 -9.59 -28.35 34.33
CA PHE A 979 -10.53 -29.46 34.07
C PHE A 979 -11.72 -29.48 35.05
N LEU A 980 -11.52 -28.97 36.27
CA LEU A 980 -12.54 -28.86 37.30
C LEU A 980 -13.48 -27.66 37.14
N SER A 981 -13.17 -26.69 36.28
CA SER A 981 -14.08 -25.56 36.02
C SER A 981 -15.24 -25.93 35.10
N PHE A 982 -15.20 -27.09 34.42
CA PHE A 982 -16.25 -27.53 33.52
C PHE A 982 -17.43 -28.15 34.27
N GLY A 983 -18.65 -27.79 33.88
CA GLY A 983 -19.88 -28.27 34.52
C GLY A 983 -20.34 -29.65 34.05
N ASN A 984 -21.37 -30.20 34.70
CA ASN A 984 -21.91 -31.54 34.42
C ASN A 984 -22.31 -31.76 32.95
N ARG A 985 -22.75 -30.71 32.26
CA ARG A 985 -23.17 -30.79 30.85
C ARG A 985 -22.05 -31.27 29.94
N SER A 986 -20.78 -30.95 30.24
CA SER A 986 -19.62 -31.39 29.46
C SER A 986 -19.41 -32.91 29.48
N PHE A 987 -20.04 -33.63 30.42
CA PHE A 987 -19.85 -35.07 30.62
C PHE A 987 -21.15 -35.88 30.54
N GLU A 988 -22.28 -35.22 30.31
CA GLU A 988 -23.61 -35.84 30.27
C GLU A 988 -23.68 -36.99 29.25
N GLY A 989 -24.59 -37.96 29.46
CA GLY A 989 -24.78 -39.07 28.52
C GLY A 989 -23.72 -40.19 28.58
N ASN A 990 -22.67 -40.05 29.40
CA ASN A 990 -21.66 -41.09 29.63
C ASN A 990 -21.94 -41.89 30.92
N ALA A 991 -22.70 -42.98 30.82
CA ALA A 991 -23.15 -43.74 31.98
C ALA A 991 -22.01 -44.31 32.85
N GLY A 992 -20.83 -44.55 32.27
CA GLY A 992 -19.67 -45.13 32.94
C GLY A 992 -18.80 -44.16 33.73
N LEU A 993 -18.96 -42.84 33.56
CA LEU A 993 -18.14 -41.84 34.26
C LEU A 993 -18.52 -41.70 35.73
N CYS A 994 -17.57 -41.25 36.54
CA CYS A 994 -17.74 -40.93 37.97
C CYS A 994 -16.71 -39.89 38.43
N GLY A 995 -16.92 -39.29 39.61
CA GLY A 995 -16.06 -38.23 40.16
C GLY A 995 -16.51 -36.82 39.78
N ARG A 996 -15.96 -35.81 40.46
CA ARG A 996 -16.33 -34.40 40.25
C ARG A 996 -16.05 -33.99 38.79
N PRO A 997 -16.97 -33.25 38.13
CA PRO A 997 -18.12 -32.53 38.70
C PRO A 997 -19.41 -33.36 38.87
N LEU A 998 -19.46 -34.62 38.42
CA LEU A 998 -20.65 -35.47 38.53
C LEU A 998 -20.97 -35.80 40.00
N SER A 999 -22.26 -35.94 40.30
CA SER A 999 -22.74 -36.39 41.62
C SER A 999 -22.43 -37.87 41.90
N LYS A 1000 -22.15 -38.66 40.86
CA LYS A 1000 -21.82 -40.08 40.94
C LYS A 1000 -20.39 -40.30 41.45
N GLN A 1001 -20.25 -40.93 42.63
CA GLN A 1001 -18.95 -41.26 43.22
C GLN A 1001 -18.31 -42.48 42.55
N CYS A 1002 -16.97 -42.54 42.52
CA CYS A 1002 -16.23 -43.69 42.01
C CYS A 1002 -16.05 -44.74 43.11
N ASN A 1003 -16.62 -45.93 42.94
CA ASN A 1003 -16.41 -47.04 43.87
C ASN A 1003 -15.12 -47.79 43.50
N TYR A 1004 -14.07 -47.61 44.30
CA TYR A 1004 -12.87 -48.46 44.23
C TYR A 1004 -13.17 -49.81 44.89
N SER A 1005 -13.61 -50.79 44.10
CA SER A 1005 -13.64 -52.18 44.54
C SER A 1005 -12.56 -52.98 43.80
N GLY A 1006 -11.41 -53.17 44.44
CA GLY A 1006 -10.48 -54.25 44.08
C GLY A 1006 -8.99 -53.94 44.06
N ILE A 1007 -8.39 -53.50 45.17
CA ILE A 1007 -7.01 -53.89 45.55
C ILE A 1007 -6.96 -53.96 47.08
N GLU A 1008 -7.12 -55.17 47.65
CA GLU A 1008 -6.83 -55.43 49.06
C GLU A 1008 -5.35 -55.75 49.24
N ALA A 1009 -4.72 -55.01 50.16
CA ALA A 1009 -3.40 -55.27 50.67
C ALA A 1009 -3.37 -56.54 51.53
N ALA A 1010 -2.27 -57.27 51.41
CA ALA A 1010 -1.95 -58.46 52.17
C ALA A 1010 -2.08 -58.29 53.70
N ARG A 1011 -2.72 -59.27 54.35
CA ARG A 1011 -2.26 -59.92 55.59
C ARG A 1011 -3.00 -61.25 55.78
N SER A 1012 -2.26 -62.21 56.31
CA SER A 1012 -2.45 -63.67 56.23
C SER A 1012 -3.12 -64.24 57.52
N PRO A 1013 -3.15 -65.56 57.79
CA PRO A 1013 -4.39 -66.33 57.75
C PRO A 1013 -4.73 -67.08 59.05
N SER A 1014 -6.02 -67.32 59.29
CA SER A 1014 -6.57 -68.38 60.14
C SER A 1014 -8.09 -68.34 59.97
N SER A 1015 -8.91 -69.37 60.11
CA SER A 1015 -8.81 -70.82 60.07
C SER A 1015 -10.26 -71.30 60.25
N SER A 1016 -10.67 -72.34 59.53
CA SER A 1016 -11.75 -73.27 59.89
C SER A 1016 -13.20 -72.76 60.03
N ARG A 1017 -14.00 -73.23 59.07
CA ARG A 1017 -15.11 -74.21 59.23
C ARG A 1017 -16.54 -73.75 59.57
N ASP A 1018 -17.41 -74.39 58.79
CA ASP A 1018 -18.74 -74.93 59.10
C ASP A 1018 -20.00 -74.10 58.79
N SER A 1019 -20.59 -74.50 57.65
CA SER A 1019 -21.97 -75.00 57.48
C SER A 1019 -23.14 -74.14 57.93
N ALA A 1020 -24.01 -73.77 56.98
CA ALA A 1020 -25.27 -74.47 56.75
C ALA A 1020 -26.07 -73.79 55.62
N SER A 1021 -26.47 -74.60 54.64
CA SER A 1021 -27.60 -74.34 53.73
C SER A 1021 -28.90 -74.84 54.42
N PRO A 1022 -30.11 -74.90 53.80
CA PRO A 1022 -30.47 -74.56 52.43
C PRO A 1022 -31.89 -73.92 52.30
N ARG A 1023 -32.31 -73.82 51.02
CA ARG A 1023 -33.69 -73.92 50.49
C ARG A 1023 -34.36 -72.60 50.13
N THR A 1024 -35.05 -72.45 48.99
CA THR A 1024 -35.22 -73.22 47.75
C THR A 1024 -36.16 -72.41 46.85
N ARG A 1025 -35.98 -72.58 45.53
CA ARG A 1025 -36.98 -72.67 44.44
C ARG A 1025 -36.67 -71.69 43.29
N THR A 1026 -35.92 -72.09 42.27
CA THR A 1026 -36.30 -72.90 41.07
C THR A 1026 -37.59 -72.47 40.35
N ARG A 1027 -37.41 -71.90 39.16
CA ARG A 1027 -37.82 -72.44 37.83
C ARG A 1027 -37.19 -71.51 36.77
N GLN A 1028 -36.13 -71.88 36.02
CA GLN A 1028 -36.09 -72.78 34.84
C GLN A 1028 -37.36 -72.63 33.99
N LYS A 1029 -37.34 -72.31 32.70
CA LYS A 1029 -36.57 -72.83 31.54
C LYS A 1029 -37.21 -72.12 30.30
N GLN A 1030 -36.69 -71.99 29.08
CA GLN A 1030 -35.54 -72.50 28.38
C GLN A 1030 -35.44 -71.75 27.03
N ARG A 1031 -34.20 -71.50 26.61
CA ARG A 1031 -33.69 -71.27 25.24
C ARG A 1031 -34.55 -71.79 24.07
N ARG A 1032 -34.53 -71.08 22.93
CA ARG A 1032 -33.58 -71.33 21.81
C ARG A 1032 -33.76 -70.35 20.64
N THR A 1033 -32.60 -69.91 20.09
CA THR A 1033 -32.24 -69.66 18.67
C THR A 1033 -33.22 -68.86 17.80
N GLY A 1034 -32.84 -67.87 17.00
CA GLY A 1034 -31.58 -67.55 16.33
C GLY A 1034 -31.97 -66.89 15.01
N GLU A 1035 -31.18 -65.88 14.61
CA GLU A 1035 -31.05 -65.31 13.26
C GLU A 1035 -32.07 -64.27 12.71
N GLN A 1036 -31.44 -63.16 12.28
CA GLN A 1036 -31.80 -62.17 11.24
C GLN A 1036 -32.92 -61.16 11.55
N ARG A 1037 -32.58 -59.91 11.91
CA ARG A 1037 -32.13 -58.75 11.09
C ARG A 1037 -33.14 -58.27 10.03
N SER A 1038 -33.34 -56.95 10.08
CA SER A 1038 -34.11 -56.06 9.17
C SER A 1038 -35.62 -56.00 9.37
N SER A 1039 -36.07 -55.06 10.21
CA SER A 1039 -37.28 -54.23 10.02
C SER A 1039 -37.71 -53.60 11.36
N ARG A 1040 -37.17 -52.43 11.72
CA ARG A 1040 -37.78 -51.49 12.70
C ARG A 1040 -37.00 -50.17 12.86
N ILE A 1041 -36.72 -49.49 11.74
CA ILE A 1041 -36.36 -48.05 11.75
C ILE A 1041 -37.16 -47.35 10.64
N ASN A 1042 -38.49 -47.53 10.66
CA ASN A 1042 -39.42 -46.83 9.78
C ASN A 1042 -40.75 -46.49 10.51
N SER A 1043 -40.72 -46.33 11.84
CA SER A 1043 -41.95 -45.98 12.61
C SER A 1043 -41.80 -44.84 13.60
N LEU A 1044 -40.76 -44.00 13.45
CA LEU A 1044 -40.59 -42.78 14.26
C LEU A 1044 -40.38 -41.48 13.47
N LEU A 1045 -40.46 -41.54 12.14
CA LEU A 1045 -40.38 -40.37 11.24
C LEU A 1045 -41.70 -40.13 10.49
N GLN A 1046 -42.83 -40.33 11.16
CA GLN A 1046 -44.15 -40.06 10.58
C GLN A 1046 -45.13 -39.47 11.61
N ARG A 1047 -44.65 -38.55 12.45
CA ARG A 1047 -45.47 -37.57 13.18
C ARG A 1047 -44.64 -36.31 13.38
N ILE A 1048 -44.83 -35.35 12.48
CA ILE A 1048 -44.78 -33.88 12.61
C ILE A 1048 -44.74 -33.34 11.16
N HIS A 1049 -45.86 -33.51 10.48
CA HIS A 1049 -46.30 -32.64 9.40
C HIS A 1049 -47.82 -32.62 9.49
N ASP A 1050 -48.37 -31.42 9.34
CA ASP A 1050 -49.79 -31.06 9.43
C ASP A 1050 -50.29 -30.71 10.83
N ASP A 1051 -50.07 -29.45 11.21
CA ASP A 1051 -51.19 -28.56 11.54
C ASP A 1051 -50.79 -27.09 11.38
N ARG A 1052 -51.56 -26.38 10.55
CA ARG A 1052 -51.43 -24.94 10.25
C ARG A 1052 -52.81 -24.29 10.40
N MET A 1053 -52.79 -23.09 10.98
CA MET A 1053 -53.82 -22.02 11.02
C MET A 1053 -54.94 -22.24 12.07
N ILE A 1054 -55.39 -21.24 12.85
CA ILE A 1054 -55.86 -19.88 12.51
C ILE A 1054 -55.71 -18.89 13.72
N THR A 1055 -55.70 -17.61 13.36
CA THR A 1055 -55.59 -16.27 14.00
C THR A 1055 -56.23 -15.96 15.37
N GLU A 1056 -55.66 -15.01 16.14
CA GLU A 1056 -56.25 -13.70 16.58
C GLU A 1056 -55.31 -12.91 17.56
N THR A 1057 -55.70 -11.68 17.92
CA THR A 1057 -54.96 -10.41 18.14
C THR A 1057 -54.52 -9.97 19.58
N CYS A 1058 -53.36 -9.25 19.68
CA CYS A 1058 -52.90 -8.11 20.56
C CYS A 1058 -52.94 -8.15 22.13
N PRO A 1059 -52.25 -7.25 22.90
CA PRO A 1059 -50.98 -6.48 22.73
C PRO A 1059 -50.05 -6.41 24.00
N ASP A 1060 -48.97 -5.61 23.92
CA ASP A 1060 -48.15 -4.99 25.00
C ASP A 1060 -47.12 -5.82 25.81
N LEU A 1061 -45.83 -5.60 25.52
CA LEU A 1061 -44.79 -5.49 26.56
C LEU A 1061 -43.62 -4.61 26.07
N GLN A 1062 -43.49 -3.45 26.72
CA GLN A 1062 -42.44 -2.46 26.53
C GLN A 1062 -41.06 -3.05 26.83
N VAL A 1063 -40.11 -2.91 25.90
CA VAL A 1063 -38.69 -3.14 26.17
C VAL A 1063 -38.02 -1.79 26.39
N ALA A 1064 -37.56 -1.57 27.62
CA ALA A 1064 -36.79 -0.41 28.03
C ALA A 1064 -35.43 -0.37 27.30
N THR A 1065 -35.15 0.77 26.69
CA THR A 1065 -33.87 1.15 26.11
C THR A 1065 -32.88 1.53 27.22
N LEU A 1066 -31.82 0.74 27.41
CA LEU A 1066 -30.65 1.15 28.19
C LEU A 1066 -29.69 1.94 27.29
N GLN A 1067 -29.66 3.27 27.47
CA GLN A 1067 -28.62 4.16 26.98
C GLN A 1067 -27.37 4.03 27.87
N PHE A 1068 -26.17 3.86 27.29
CA PHE A 1068 -24.91 4.05 28.01
C PHE A 1068 -24.23 5.35 27.56
N GLN A 1069 -24.05 6.27 28.51
CA GLN A 1069 -23.14 7.42 28.41
C GLN A 1069 -21.69 6.99 28.69
N PRO A 1070 -20.67 7.66 28.10
CA PRO A 1070 -19.27 7.36 28.41
C PRO A 1070 -18.77 8.19 29.60
N VAL A 1071 -18.16 7.51 30.58
CA VAL A 1071 -17.36 8.10 31.67
C VAL A 1071 -15.87 7.92 31.34
N ALA A 1072 -15.09 9.00 31.45
CA ALA A 1072 -13.66 9.05 31.21
C ALA A 1072 -12.84 8.65 32.46
N PHE A 1073 -11.73 7.91 32.31
CA PHE A 1073 -10.64 7.90 33.30
C PHE A 1073 -9.26 7.58 32.70
N SER A 1074 -8.25 8.30 33.20
CA SER A 1074 -6.80 8.21 32.92
C SER A 1074 -6.11 7.13 33.78
N LEU A 1075 -4.94 6.57 33.37
CA LEU A 1075 -3.90 6.07 34.31
C LEU A 1075 -2.52 5.82 33.65
N ARG A 1076 -1.48 6.02 34.48
CA ARG A 1076 -0.01 6.06 34.24
C ARG A 1076 0.64 4.67 34.04
N ARG A 1077 1.76 4.62 33.31
CA ARG A 1077 2.67 3.45 33.16
C ARG A 1077 3.79 3.40 34.22
N VAL A 1078 4.22 2.18 34.55
CA VAL A 1078 5.51 1.82 35.20
C VAL A 1078 6.35 0.95 34.23
N ALA A 1079 7.68 1.05 34.34
CA ALA A 1079 8.69 0.73 33.32
C ALA A 1079 9.42 -0.65 33.46
N SER A 1080 10.29 -0.94 32.45
CA SER A 1080 11.35 -1.97 32.30
C SER A 1080 10.99 -3.24 31.48
N GLY A 1081 11.80 -3.81 30.56
CA GLY A 1081 13.11 -3.47 29.96
C GLY A 1081 13.53 -4.52 28.88
N SER A 1082 14.33 -4.09 27.87
CA SER A 1082 15.29 -4.81 26.95
C SER A 1082 14.93 -6.18 26.33
N GLY A 1083 15.04 -6.55 25.03
CA GLY A 1083 15.63 -6.10 23.73
C GLY A 1083 15.85 -7.39 22.86
N PRO A 1084 16.40 -7.40 21.62
CA PRO A 1084 16.07 -6.70 20.38
C PRO A 1084 15.67 -7.66 19.20
N HIS A 1085 14.93 -7.17 18.19
CA HIS A 1085 14.94 -7.53 16.75
C HIS A 1085 13.65 -6.99 16.09
N TRP A 1086 13.71 -5.85 15.38
CA TRP A 1086 12.54 -5.30 14.67
C TRP A 1086 12.94 -4.71 13.31
N ASN A 1087 12.37 -5.31 12.25
CA ASN A 1087 12.21 -4.70 10.93
C ASN A 1087 10.91 -3.90 10.90
N TRP A 1088 10.89 -2.88 10.06
CA TRP A 1088 9.93 -1.76 10.08
C TRP A 1088 8.51 -2.15 9.66
N GLY A 1089 7.57 -1.99 10.59
CA GLY A 1089 6.12 -2.00 10.39
C GLY A 1089 5.46 -1.28 11.57
N LEU A 1090 5.43 0.05 11.55
CA LEU A 1090 4.82 0.83 12.64
C LEU A 1090 3.29 0.71 12.57
N GLY A 1091 2.68 0.14 13.62
CA GLY A 1091 1.29 0.44 13.95
C GLY A 1091 0.37 -0.63 14.55
N ILE A 1092 0.83 -1.76 15.12
CA ILE A 1092 -0.07 -2.71 15.86
C ILE A 1092 0.48 -3.14 17.24
N GLY A 1093 1.64 -2.65 17.68
CA GLY A 1093 2.28 -3.12 18.92
C GLY A 1093 1.73 -2.60 20.26
N VAL A 1094 0.83 -1.60 20.27
CA VAL A 1094 0.30 -1.02 21.53
C VAL A 1094 -1.09 -1.54 21.90
N TYR A 1095 -1.79 -2.22 20.98
CA TYR A 1095 -3.11 -2.80 21.25
C TYR A 1095 -3.06 -4.16 21.97
N GLY A 1096 -1.95 -4.91 21.90
CA GLY A 1096 -1.84 -6.23 22.56
C GLY A 1096 -1.94 -6.17 24.09
N ARG A 1097 -1.32 -5.17 24.74
CA ARG A 1097 -1.43 -5.01 26.21
C ARG A 1097 -2.69 -4.26 26.68
N LEU A 1098 -3.35 -3.52 25.78
CA LEU A 1098 -4.66 -2.93 26.06
C LEU A 1098 -5.77 -3.97 25.93
N VAL A 1099 -5.63 -4.97 25.05
CA VAL A 1099 -6.57 -6.09 24.93
C VAL A 1099 -6.45 -7.03 26.13
N GLU A 1100 -5.27 -7.30 26.66
CA GLU A 1100 -5.13 -8.06 27.93
C GLU A 1100 -5.71 -7.31 29.14
N TRP A 1101 -5.52 -6.00 29.24
CA TRP A 1101 -6.11 -5.19 30.32
C TRP A 1101 -7.64 -5.02 30.16
N TRP A 1102 -8.15 -5.00 28.92
CA TRP A 1102 -9.59 -5.03 28.60
C TRP A 1102 -10.20 -6.43 28.86
N TRP A 1103 -9.41 -7.50 28.76
CA TRP A 1103 -9.83 -8.89 29.01
C TRP A 1103 -9.97 -9.20 30.52
N GLU A 1104 -9.08 -8.69 31.38
CA GLU A 1104 -9.15 -8.91 32.84
C GLU A 1104 -10.21 -8.03 33.55
N SER A 1105 -10.47 -6.82 33.05
CA SER A 1105 -11.38 -5.88 33.73
C SER A 1105 -12.88 -6.17 33.53
N LYS A 1106 -13.26 -6.97 32.52
CA LYS A 1106 -14.67 -7.33 32.22
C LYS A 1106 -15.12 -8.69 32.79
N TRP A 1107 -14.21 -9.54 33.26
CA TRP A 1107 -14.55 -10.85 33.85
C TRP A 1107 -14.72 -10.83 35.38
N GLY A 1108 -14.44 -9.70 36.04
CA GLY A 1108 -14.65 -9.53 37.48
C GLY A 1108 -16.09 -9.24 37.92
N GLU A 1109 -16.99 -8.80 37.02
CA GLU A 1109 -18.35 -8.36 37.39
C GLU A 1109 -19.50 -9.18 36.78
N ALA A 1110 -19.20 -10.24 36.00
CA ALA A 1110 -20.23 -11.12 35.42
C ALA A 1110 -20.44 -12.45 36.18
N SER A 1111 -19.81 -12.63 37.34
CA SER A 1111 -20.03 -13.81 38.21
C SER A 1111 -21.06 -13.59 39.33
N THR A 1112 -21.68 -12.40 39.40
CA THR A 1112 -22.81 -12.12 40.30
C THR A 1112 -23.83 -11.18 39.65
N ARG A 1113 -24.57 -11.67 38.64
CA ARG A 1113 -25.99 -11.35 38.39
C ARG A 1113 -26.59 -12.26 37.33
#